data_AF-A0A928UEI4-F1
#
_entry.id   AF-A0A928UEI4-F1
#
_cell.length_a   1.000
_cell.length_b   1.000
_cell.length_c   1.000
_cell.angle_alpha   90.00
_cell.angle_beta   90.00
_cell.angle_gamma   90.00
#
_symmetry.space_group_name_H-M   'P 1'
#
loop_
_entity.id
_entity.type
_entity.pdbx_description
1 polymer ?
#
loop_
_entity_poly.entity_id
_entity_poly.type
_entity_poly.pdbx_seq_one_letter_code
_entity_poly.pdbx_strand_id
1 'polypeptide(L)'
;MKVAIIPQYNNNYNYKYNARYFGRNNSNVVFGADFFNKKALKVAQERVKHLEAKNASLETHNKVLEELLKKLQIPGLVGTKDVIEKLLDDLKKQFSKDNEEFFGLDKYKSYIAEKLAEPLSYDPMVPVFNRIEDRKPLSFAKVFKYKEAPEPTSVKKATSTISLVNKLFKDGFISFDYTNETSKIIKNSKAYIKGKEFGLNENLPTDMTKKYGKRVGWSDEKIARDLLQNFYDAHGHSLEGTKIEITTVGKKYKVRISGLSEYEHENIQYIGAGDKDNDLYNAGGFGEGTKILSAVLLANEKTEKVTFSSVNWSIDYRLNNNTDNAIIMRQLNKLEEPTKGNFVEFETTDLNLVRKIIEARNYFYHPENPDFKDLTFENEHWGFKILPKDEGGNLYMTQRFEYETNGSWEDPLDEIVLIFKRRPQDAKLLGKNRDRINLKSSELVEIIEKDFANTMTDEELANAILNFEPMWNLKNNRKIDESMAYKVFKALVKVASGRFINFDFENKKYASLHFSLNPEIWDIVKNLGYELVNTEMYYMGVDSVNNIYKKTRKHIPIKPNETEKKKLILLEEGIALLAEDKKMAERINLEEARKPRFIFDAKEAKEENTIAESVNENKVYKGHWVDRKALNNKDFYYLLATWLHEITHKYGGDGTNEFGYKLTDVMGLELESLMNEPERLEKLRYLRSVFNKL
;
A
#
# COMPACT_ATOMS: atom_id res chain seq x y z
N MET A 1 -42.17 -18.17 -39.67
CA MET A 1 -41.22 -18.95 -40.50
C MET A 1 -41.43 -20.42 -40.15
N LYS A 2 -41.92 -21.24 -41.10
CA LYS A 2 -42.10 -22.69 -40.93
C LYS A 2 -40.75 -23.37 -41.17
N VAL A 3 -40.30 -24.25 -40.27
CA VAL A 3 -39.36 -25.36 -40.54
C VAL A 3 -39.61 -26.41 -39.44
N ALA A 4 -40.31 -27.53 -39.69
CA ALA A 4 -39.91 -28.76 -40.37
C ALA A 4 -38.91 -29.62 -39.57
N ILE A 5 -39.43 -30.72 -39.03
CA ILE A 5 -38.68 -31.81 -38.39
C ILE A 5 -38.21 -32.76 -39.50
N ILE A 6 -36.91 -33.00 -39.59
CA ILE A 6 -36.34 -34.13 -40.33
C ILE A 6 -35.71 -35.07 -39.29
N PRO A 7 -36.09 -36.35 -39.23
CA PRO A 7 -35.51 -37.30 -38.30
C PRO A 7 -34.19 -37.86 -38.85
N GLN A 8 -33.16 -37.87 -38.01
CA GLN A 8 -32.06 -38.83 -38.16
C GLN A 8 -32.02 -39.70 -36.91
N TYR A 9 -32.38 -40.97 -37.11
CA TYR A 9 -32.09 -42.03 -36.16
C TYR A 9 -30.61 -42.39 -36.28
N ASN A 10 -29.90 -42.42 -35.15
CA ASN A 10 -28.92 -43.48 -34.95
C ASN A 10 -28.69 -43.79 -33.47
N ASN A 11 -28.62 -45.09 -33.21
CA ASN A 11 -28.59 -45.76 -31.92
C ASN A 11 -27.30 -45.44 -31.15
N ASN A 12 -27.43 -44.94 -29.92
CA ASN A 12 -26.81 -45.52 -28.71
C ASN A 12 -26.97 -44.56 -27.52
N TYR A 13 -27.24 -45.15 -26.37
CA TYR A 13 -27.45 -44.53 -25.06
C TYR A 13 -26.33 -43.55 -24.69
N ASN A 14 -26.65 -42.25 -24.60
CA ASN A 14 -26.04 -41.24 -23.73
C ASN A 14 -26.70 -39.87 -23.97
N TYR A 15 -27.50 -39.36 -23.03
CA TYR A 15 -27.96 -37.97 -23.07
C TYR A 15 -26.90 -37.05 -22.43
N LYS A 16 -26.01 -36.51 -23.26
CA LYS A 16 -25.32 -35.23 -23.01
C LYS A 16 -26.23 -34.11 -23.48
N TYR A 17 -26.55 -33.13 -22.61
CA TYR A 17 -27.06 -31.85 -23.06
C TYR A 17 -25.92 -30.82 -23.04
N ASN A 18 -25.40 -30.53 -24.24
CA ASN A 18 -24.65 -29.33 -24.55
C ASN A 18 -25.63 -28.30 -25.13
N ALA A 19 -25.70 -27.10 -24.56
CA ALA A 19 -26.25 -25.93 -25.23
C ALA A 19 -25.31 -24.73 -25.02
N ARG A 20 -24.80 -24.20 -26.14
CA ARG A 20 -23.94 -23.02 -26.22
C ARG A 20 -24.78 -21.74 -26.16
N TYR A 21 -24.23 -20.73 -25.49
CA TYR A 21 -24.71 -19.36 -25.41
C TYR A 21 -24.56 -18.60 -26.74
N PHE A 22 -25.53 -17.73 -27.05
CA PHE A 22 -25.31 -16.45 -27.73
C PHE A 22 -26.23 -15.40 -27.08
N GLY A 23 -25.66 -14.32 -26.56
CA GLY A 23 -26.40 -13.22 -25.92
C GLY A 23 -26.58 -12.00 -26.83
N ARG A 24 -27.61 -11.20 -26.54
CA ARG A 24 -27.55 -9.73 -26.47
C ARG A 24 -28.87 -9.13 -25.95
N ASN A 25 -28.72 -8.26 -24.95
CA ASN A 25 -29.60 -7.22 -24.40
C ASN A 25 -31.02 -7.08 -24.98
N ASN A 26 -32.03 -7.29 -24.13
CA ASN A 26 -32.92 -6.23 -23.63
C ASN A 26 -33.89 -6.82 -22.59
N SER A 27 -34.18 -5.99 -21.60
CA SER A 27 -35.26 -6.10 -20.62
C SER A 27 -36.51 -6.84 -21.12
N ASN A 28 -36.84 -7.94 -20.45
CA ASN A 28 -38.19 -8.38 -20.06
C ASN A 28 -38.09 -9.80 -19.49
N VAL A 29 -37.92 -9.90 -18.17
CA VAL A 29 -38.11 -11.15 -17.43
C VAL A 29 -39.61 -11.37 -17.30
N VAL A 30 -40.17 -12.11 -18.26
CA VAL A 30 -41.41 -12.85 -18.07
C VAL A 30 -41.10 -14.24 -18.58
N PHE A 31 -41.18 -15.23 -17.71
CA PHE A 31 -41.75 -16.57 -17.94
C PHE A 31 -41.18 -17.55 -16.92
N GLY A 32 -42.09 -18.11 -16.10
CA GLY A 32 -41.80 -19.19 -15.15
C GLY A 32 -42.99 -19.49 -14.24
N ALA A 33 -43.68 -18.45 -13.75
CA ALA A 33 -44.80 -18.64 -12.81
C ALA A 33 -46.20 -18.51 -13.45
N ASP A 34 -46.33 -17.93 -14.65
CA ASP A 34 -47.63 -17.49 -15.16
C ASP A 34 -48.36 -18.53 -16.06
N PHE A 35 -47.67 -19.55 -16.55
CA PHE A 35 -48.30 -20.60 -17.38
C PHE A 35 -48.93 -21.74 -16.55
N PHE A 36 -48.35 -22.05 -15.38
CA PHE A 36 -48.87 -23.10 -14.50
C PHE A 36 -49.93 -22.59 -13.51
N ASN A 37 -49.86 -21.32 -13.08
CA ASN A 37 -50.83 -20.78 -12.15
C ASN A 37 -52.21 -20.56 -12.75
N LYS A 38 -52.37 -20.10 -14.00
CA LYS A 38 -53.73 -19.87 -14.55
C LYS A 38 -54.51 -21.15 -14.80
N LYS A 39 -53.83 -22.25 -15.19
CA LYS A 39 -54.48 -23.54 -15.42
C LYS A 39 -54.75 -24.27 -14.12
N ALA A 40 -53.82 -24.26 -13.16
CA ALA A 40 -54.03 -24.83 -11.84
C ALA A 40 -55.08 -24.05 -11.02
N LEU A 41 -55.10 -22.71 -11.13
CA LEU A 41 -56.09 -21.85 -10.49
C LEU A 41 -57.47 -22.01 -11.12
N LYS A 42 -57.58 -22.16 -12.45
CA LYS A 42 -58.87 -22.48 -13.11
C LYS A 42 -59.37 -23.87 -12.74
N VAL A 43 -58.47 -24.85 -12.64
CA VAL A 43 -58.78 -26.21 -12.15
C VAL A 43 -59.17 -26.19 -10.67
N ALA A 44 -58.54 -25.36 -9.84
CA ALA A 44 -58.88 -25.18 -8.43
C ALA A 44 -60.21 -24.43 -8.26
N GLN A 45 -60.49 -23.43 -9.09
CA GLN A 45 -61.77 -22.68 -9.11
C GLN A 45 -62.93 -23.55 -9.62
N GLU A 46 -62.69 -24.41 -10.61
CA GLU A 46 -63.65 -25.44 -11.04
C GLU A 46 -63.83 -26.50 -9.95
N ARG A 47 -62.76 -26.90 -9.23
CA ARG A 47 -62.82 -27.78 -8.04
C ARG A 47 -63.67 -27.19 -6.93
N VAL A 48 -63.49 -25.92 -6.58
CA VAL A 48 -64.24 -25.24 -5.50
C VAL A 48 -65.71 -25.05 -5.88
N LYS A 49 -66.02 -24.65 -7.13
CA LYS A 49 -67.41 -24.55 -7.61
C LYS A 49 -68.14 -25.90 -7.67
N HIS A 50 -67.42 -27.00 -7.90
CA HIS A 50 -68.04 -28.33 -7.98
C HIS A 50 -68.19 -29.02 -6.61
N LEU A 51 -67.35 -28.68 -5.63
CA LEU A 51 -67.43 -29.17 -4.25
C LEU A 51 -68.59 -28.53 -3.46
N GLU A 52 -69.02 -27.32 -3.84
CA GLU A 52 -70.19 -26.65 -3.24
C GLU A 52 -71.54 -27.19 -3.80
N ALA A 53 -71.53 -27.93 -4.91
CA ALA A 53 -72.74 -28.43 -5.56
C ALA A 53 -72.95 -29.94 -5.32
N LYS A 54 -73.56 -30.26 -4.17
CA LYS A 54 -74.36 -31.47 -3.84
C LYS A 54 -73.67 -32.85 -3.86
N ASN A 55 -73.57 -33.42 -2.64
CA ASN A 55 -73.70 -34.84 -2.28
C ASN A 55 -74.09 -35.79 -3.44
N ALA A 56 -73.10 -36.39 -4.13
CA ALA A 56 -73.33 -37.45 -5.12
C ALA A 56 -72.32 -38.59 -4.96
N SER A 57 -72.76 -39.82 -5.23
CA SER A 57 -72.12 -41.08 -4.87
C SER A 57 -70.76 -41.35 -5.54
N LEU A 58 -70.00 -42.28 -4.94
CA LEU A 58 -68.64 -42.72 -5.31
C LEU A 58 -68.51 -43.22 -6.77
N GLU A 59 -69.61 -43.67 -7.38
CA GLU A 59 -69.61 -44.28 -8.72
C GLU A 59 -69.53 -43.24 -9.85
N THR A 60 -70.08 -42.04 -9.61
CA THR A 60 -69.96 -40.88 -10.52
C THR A 60 -68.55 -40.28 -10.45
N HIS A 61 -67.87 -40.39 -9.30
CA HIS A 61 -66.50 -39.93 -9.10
C HIS A 61 -65.47 -40.73 -9.93
N ASN A 62 -65.64 -42.05 -10.06
CA ASN A 62 -64.71 -42.90 -10.80
C ASN A 62 -64.82 -42.70 -12.34
N LYS A 63 -66.02 -42.50 -12.88
CA LYS A 63 -66.22 -42.23 -14.32
C LYS A 63 -65.59 -40.90 -14.79
N VAL A 64 -65.64 -39.87 -13.95
CA VAL A 64 -65.06 -38.55 -14.26
C VAL A 64 -63.53 -38.57 -14.14
N LEU A 65 -62.98 -39.35 -13.20
CA LEU A 65 -61.53 -39.53 -13.04
C LEU A 65 -60.92 -40.30 -14.24
N GLU A 66 -61.62 -41.31 -14.76
CA GLU A 66 -61.21 -42.05 -15.97
C GLU A 66 -61.22 -41.19 -17.24
N GLU A 67 -62.18 -40.27 -17.39
CA GLU A 67 -62.19 -39.30 -18.51
C GLU A 67 -61.06 -38.27 -18.42
N LEU A 68 -60.70 -37.83 -17.21
CA LEU A 68 -59.60 -36.89 -16.98
C LEU A 68 -58.22 -37.53 -17.23
N LEU A 69 -58.03 -38.79 -16.84
CA LEU A 69 -56.82 -39.56 -17.13
C LEU A 69 -56.64 -39.82 -18.64
N LYS A 70 -57.73 -40.01 -19.40
CA LYS A 70 -57.70 -40.07 -20.87
C LYS A 70 -57.25 -38.75 -21.52
N LYS A 71 -57.59 -37.60 -20.92
CA LYS A 71 -57.21 -36.26 -21.43
C LYS A 71 -55.78 -35.82 -21.08
N LEU A 72 -55.12 -36.51 -20.15
CA LEU A 72 -53.78 -36.18 -19.64
C LEU A 72 -52.62 -36.97 -20.29
N GLN A 73 -52.86 -37.73 -21.37
CA GLN A 73 -51.79 -38.44 -22.09
C GLN A 73 -50.79 -37.45 -22.74
N ILE A 74 -49.72 -37.14 -22.00
CA ILE A 74 -48.51 -36.50 -22.52
C ILE A 74 -47.47 -37.62 -22.70
N PRO A 75 -47.01 -37.93 -23.93
CA PRO A 75 -45.97 -38.94 -24.14
C PRO A 75 -44.64 -38.43 -23.57
N GLY A 76 -44.02 -39.18 -22.65
CA GLY A 76 -42.61 -38.98 -22.25
C GLY A 76 -42.30 -38.94 -20.75
N LEU A 77 -43.28 -39.03 -19.85
CA LEU A 77 -43.05 -39.09 -18.40
C LEU A 77 -43.21 -40.53 -17.89
N VAL A 78 -42.16 -41.33 -18.03
CA VAL A 78 -42.05 -42.63 -17.34
C VAL A 78 -41.43 -42.35 -15.97
N GLY A 79 -42.25 -42.38 -14.91
CA GLY A 79 -41.81 -42.26 -13.51
C GLY A 79 -42.79 -41.56 -12.56
N THR A 80 -43.74 -40.76 -13.06
CA THR A 80 -44.70 -39.99 -12.22
C THR A 80 -46.02 -40.71 -11.95
N LYS A 81 -46.35 -41.75 -12.72
CA LYS A 81 -47.62 -42.47 -12.57
C LYS A 81 -47.71 -43.22 -11.23
N ASP A 82 -46.65 -43.93 -10.86
CA ASP A 82 -46.59 -44.69 -9.60
C ASP A 82 -46.57 -43.78 -8.36
N VAL A 83 -45.95 -42.60 -8.48
CA VAL A 83 -45.92 -41.58 -7.42
C VAL A 83 -47.30 -40.95 -7.22
N ILE A 84 -48.00 -40.64 -8.31
CA ILE A 84 -49.35 -40.06 -8.28
C ILE A 84 -50.39 -41.09 -7.79
N GLU A 85 -50.28 -42.35 -8.20
CA GLU A 85 -51.16 -43.44 -7.73
C GLU A 85 -50.95 -43.73 -6.24
N LYS A 86 -49.70 -43.71 -5.75
CA LYS A 86 -49.39 -43.83 -4.32
C LYS A 86 -49.91 -42.65 -3.50
N LEU A 87 -49.75 -41.43 -3.99
CA LEU A 87 -50.30 -40.21 -3.38
C LEU A 87 -51.83 -40.23 -3.30
N LEU A 88 -52.50 -40.78 -4.31
CA LEU A 88 -53.95 -40.95 -4.33
C LEU A 88 -54.45 -41.99 -3.33
N ASP A 89 -53.70 -43.08 -3.14
CA ASP A 89 -54.03 -44.12 -2.17
C ASP A 89 -53.78 -43.66 -0.72
N ASP A 90 -52.73 -42.86 -0.49
CA ASP A 90 -52.44 -42.25 0.81
C ASP A 90 -53.47 -41.16 1.17
N LEU A 91 -53.92 -40.36 0.18
CA LEU A 91 -55.04 -39.41 0.34
C LEU A 91 -56.35 -40.12 0.71
N LYS A 92 -56.66 -41.26 0.06
CA LYS A 92 -57.86 -42.05 0.39
C LYS A 92 -57.83 -42.61 1.82
N LYS A 93 -56.64 -42.97 2.32
CA LYS A 93 -56.47 -43.44 3.71
C LYS A 93 -56.57 -42.31 4.73
N GLN A 94 -56.03 -41.12 4.45
CA GLN A 94 -56.11 -39.97 5.36
C GLN A 94 -57.54 -39.44 5.54
N PHE A 95 -58.33 -39.32 4.48
CA PHE A 95 -59.72 -38.86 4.57
C PHE A 95 -60.63 -39.78 5.41
N SER A 96 -60.23 -41.03 5.66
CA SER A 96 -60.99 -41.97 6.51
C SER A 96 -60.74 -41.81 8.02
N LYS A 97 -59.78 -40.96 8.43
CA LYS A 97 -59.36 -40.78 9.83
C LYS A 97 -59.75 -39.45 10.47
N ASP A 98 -60.32 -38.51 9.72
CA ASP A 98 -60.64 -37.18 10.25
C ASP A 98 -62.00 -37.17 10.96
N ASN A 99 -61.99 -37.39 12.27
CA ASN A 99 -63.07 -36.95 13.16
C ASN A 99 -62.67 -36.83 14.65
N GLU A 100 -61.40 -36.55 14.97
CA GLU A 100 -61.00 -36.21 16.34
C GLU A 100 -60.15 -34.93 16.40
N GLU A 101 -60.41 -34.14 17.43
CA GLU A 101 -59.89 -32.79 17.70
C GLU A 101 -58.36 -32.65 17.55
N PHE A 102 -57.94 -31.61 16.82
CA PHE A 102 -56.54 -31.22 16.67
C PHE A 102 -55.98 -30.63 18.00
N PHE A 103 -55.50 -31.50 18.89
CA PHE A 103 -54.74 -31.12 20.09
C PHE A 103 -53.38 -30.50 19.69
N GLY A 104 -53.30 -29.17 19.60
CA GLY A 104 -52.01 -28.48 19.43
C GLY A 104 -52.09 -27.06 18.87
N LEU A 105 -53.14 -26.75 18.11
CA LEU A 105 -53.26 -25.45 17.45
C LEU A 105 -53.44 -24.31 18.46
N ASP A 106 -54.23 -24.49 19.51
CA ASP A 106 -54.45 -23.42 20.51
C ASP A 106 -53.19 -23.10 21.33
N LYS A 107 -52.37 -24.10 21.63
CA LYS A 107 -51.05 -23.89 22.24
C LYS A 107 -50.13 -23.12 21.30
N TYR A 108 -50.17 -23.43 20.00
CA TYR A 108 -49.41 -22.71 18.98
C TYR A 108 -49.89 -21.26 18.83
N LYS A 109 -51.21 -21.01 18.87
CA LYS A 109 -51.77 -19.65 18.85
C LYS A 109 -51.23 -18.80 20.01
N SER A 110 -51.22 -19.35 21.22
CA SER A 110 -50.66 -18.68 22.41
C SER A 110 -49.16 -18.43 22.26
N TYR A 111 -48.41 -19.41 21.76
CA TYR A 111 -46.97 -19.25 21.47
C TYR A 111 -46.69 -18.09 20.49
N ILE A 112 -47.46 -17.99 19.39
CA ILE A 112 -47.31 -16.90 18.44
C ILE A 112 -47.70 -15.55 19.06
N ALA A 113 -48.73 -15.51 19.90
CA ALA A 113 -49.09 -14.28 20.61
C ALA A 113 -47.96 -13.78 21.53
N GLU A 114 -47.30 -14.69 22.24
CA GLU A 114 -46.11 -14.39 23.06
C GLU A 114 -44.94 -13.91 22.19
N LYS A 115 -44.65 -14.62 21.09
CA LYS A 115 -43.56 -14.27 20.16
C LYS A 115 -43.73 -12.88 19.53
N LEU A 116 -44.95 -12.49 19.18
CA LEU A 116 -45.24 -11.16 18.62
C LEU A 116 -45.05 -10.02 19.64
N ALA A 117 -44.97 -10.32 20.94
CA ALA A 117 -44.67 -9.36 21.98
C ALA A 117 -43.15 -9.22 22.24
N GLU A 118 -42.33 -10.17 21.79
CA GLU A 118 -40.88 -10.13 21.95
C GLU A 118 -40.21 -9.10 21.02
N PRO A 119 -39.02 -8.56 21.38
CA PRO A 119 -38.16 -7.85 20.43
C PRO A 119 -37.67 -8.79 19.32
N LEU A 120 -37.22 -8.22 18.19
CA LEU A 120 -36.47 -9.03 17.22
C LEU A 120 -35.24 -9.63 17.90
N SER A 121 -34.88 -10.84 17.51
CA SER A 121 -33.71 -11.56 18.04
C SER A 121 -32.37 -10.94 17.61
N TYR A 122 -32.41 -9.87 16.81
CA TYR A 122 -31.28 -9.15 16.25
C TYR A 122 -31.60 -7.64 16.15
N ASP A 123 -30.56 -6.81 15.99
CA ASP A 123 -30.75 -5.38 15.71
C ASP A 123 -31.03 -5.15 14.21
N PRO A 124 -32.24 -4.71 13.81
CA PRO A 124 -32.59 -4.51 12.41
C PRO A 124 -31.89 -3.29 11.78
N MET A 125 -31.23 -2.45 12.59
CA MET A 125 -30.46 -1.30 12.12
C MET A 125 -28.98 -1.62 11.90
N VAL A 126 -28.52 -2.80 12.32
CA VAL A 126 -27.11 -3.21 12.26
C VAL A 126 -26.97 -4.45 11.39
N PRO A 127 -26.71 -4.30 10.08
CA PRO A 127 -26.55 -5.42 9.17
C PRO A 127 -25.42 -6.36 9.58
N VAL A 128 -25.70 -7.67 9.64
CA VAL A 128 -24.70 -8.69 10.02
C VAL A 128 -23.81 -8.98 8.82
N PHE A 129 -22.80 -8.15 8.66
CA PHE A 129 -21.64 -8.41 7.82
C PHE A 129 -20.43 -8.20 8.67
N ASN A 130 -19.35 -8.95 8.36
CA ASN A 130 -18.10 -8.96 9.11
C ASN A 130 -17.89 -7.68 9.88
N ARG A 131 -17.82 -7.88 11.21
CA ARG A 131 -17.06 -7.08 12.15
C ARG A 131 -16.24 -6.11 11.34
N ILE A 132 -16.64 -4.85 11.38
CA ILE A 132 -15.68 -3.75 11.35
C ILE A 132 -14.45 -4.38 12.02
N GLU A 133 -13.32 -4.48 11.34
CA GLU A 133 -12.10 -4.41 12.11
C GLU A 133 -12.23 -3.06 12.78
N ASP A 134 -12.91 -3.06 13.93
CA ASP A 134 -12.92 -2.02 14.89
C ASP A 134 -11.43 -1.99 15.18
N ARG A 135 -10.70 -1.16 14.42
CA ARG A 135 -9.88 -0.20 15.11
C ARG A 135 -10.84 0.42 16.11
N LYS A 136 -10.93 -0.20 17.29
CA LYS A 136 -10.73 0.56 18.50
C LYS A 136 -9.66 1.56 18.08
N PRO A 137 -9.95 2.86 18.04
CA PRO A 137 -8.89 3.84 18.01
C PRO A 137 -7.93 3.31 19.04
N LEU A 138 -6.71 2.93 18.63
CA LEU A 138 -5.74 2.50 19.61
C LEU A 138 -5.73 3.66 20.57
N SER A 139 -6.20 3.46 21.81
CA SER A 139 -6.34 4.53 22.81
C SER A 139 -4.99 5.13 23.18
N PHE A 140 -3.93 4.64 22.53
CA PHE A 140 -2.52 4.97 22.61
C PHE A 140 -1.98 5.64 21.34
N ALA A 141 -2.78 5.82 20.28
CA ALA A 141 -2.33 6.45 19.04
C ALA A 141 -2.12 7.96 19.26
N LYS A 142 -0.93 8.43 18.90
CA LYS A 142 -0.60 9.86 18.91
C LYS A 142 -1.13 10.47 17.63
N VAL A 143 -2.13 11.34 17.73
CA VAL A 143 -2.81 11.93 16.59
C VAL A 143 -2.26 13.33 16.33
N PHE A 144 -1.71 13.53 15.13
CA PHE A 144 -1.22 14.81 14.64
C PHE A 144 -2.22 15.40 13.66
N LYS A 145 -2.33 16.73 13.61
CA LYS A 145 -3.18 17.39 12.61
C LYS A 145 -2.50 17.35 11.26
N TYR A 146 -3.27 16.99 10.23
CA TYR A 146 -2.85 17.17 8.86
C TYR A 146 -2.61 18.66 8.55
N LYS A 147 -1.59 18.93 7.75
CA LYS A 147 -1.28 20.22 7.14
C LYS A 147 -0.83 19.96 5.72
N GLU A 148 -1.26 20.81 4.79
CA GLU A 148 -0.83 20.74 3.39
C GLU A 148 0.68 20.91 3.29
N ALA A 149 1.31 20.05 2.49
CA ALA A 149 2.73 20.16 2.20
C ALA A 149 3.03 21.41 1.36
N PRO A 150 4.17 22.08 1.59
CA PRO A 150 4.67 23.06 0.64
C PRO A 150 5.04 22.37 -0.69
N GLU A 151 4.88 23.08 -1.79
CA GLU A 151 5.32 22.61 -3.10
C GLU A 151 6.84 22.35 -3.11
N PRO A 152 7.31 21.19 -3.62
CA PRO A 152 8.73 20.92 -3.77
C PRO A 152 9.40 21.98 -4.65
N THR A 153 10.60 22.42 -4.26
CA THR A 153 11.36 23.43 -5.00
C THR A 153 12.60 22.82 -5.63
N SER A 154 12.84 23.14 -6.90
CA SER A 154 14.05 22.70 -7.60
C SER A 154 15.30 23.22 -6.91
N VAL A 155 16.36 22.41 -6.91
CA VAL A 155 17.67 22.90 -6.48
C VAL A 155 18.20 23.86 -7.53
N LYS A 156 18.50 25.10 -7.12
CA LYS A 156 19.20 26.05 -7.98
C LYS A 156 20.60 25.49 -8.27
N LYS A 157 20.80 24.95 -9.47
CA LYS A 157 22.08 24.33 -9.84
C LYS A 157 23.25 25.29 -9.62
N ALA A 158 24.32 24.78 -9.03
CA ALA A 158 25.55 25.53 -8.85
C ALA A 158 26.09 25.98 -10.23
N THR A 159 26.87 27.06 -10.23
CA THR A 159 27.55 27.52 -11.47
C THR A 159 28.33 26.36 -12.08
N SER A 160 28.04 26.05 -13.35
CA SER A 160 28.61 24.90 -14.02
C SER A 160 30.15 24.97 -14.06
N THR A 161 30.80 23.82 -13.91
CA THR A 161 32.26 23.71 -13.98
C THR A 161 32.80 24.28 -15.28
N ILE A 162 32.11 24.07 -16.40
CA ILE A 162 32.47 24.62 -17.70
C ILE A 162 32.54 26.15 -17.65
N SER A 163 31.53 26.80 -17.05
CA SER A 163 31.52 28.26 -16.92
C SER A 163 32.68 28.76 -16.04
N LEU A 164 33.01 28.04 -14.97
CA LEU A 164 34.08 28.42 -14.03
C LEU A 164 35.46 28.22 -14.64
N VAL A 165 35.64 27.16 -15.43
CA VAL A 165 36.87 26.91 -16.19
C VAL A 165 37.05 27.96 -17.28
N ASN A 166 35.98 28.35 -17.98
CA ASN A 166 36.03 29.45 -18.95
C ASN A 166 36.42 30.77 -18.27
N LYS A 167 35.93 31.02 -17.06
CA LYS A 167 36.34 32.17 -16.24
C LYS A 167 37.84 32.09 -15.90
N LEU A 168 38.34 30.92 -15.49
CA LEU A 168 39.77 30.72 -15.24
C LEU A 168 40.62 31.01 -16.49
N PHE A 169 40.18 30.58 -17.68
CA PHE A 169 40.91 30.89 -18.93
C PHE A 169 40.88 32.36 -19.30
N LYS A 170 39.76 33.04 -19.04
CA LYS A 170 39.59 34.46 -19.37
C LYS A 170 40.36 35.37 -18.41
N ASP A 171 40.20 35.12 -17.11
CA ASP A 171 40.64 36.03 -16.05
C ASP A 171 42.01 35.59 -15.48
N GLY A 172 42.49 34.39 -15.82
CA GLY A 172 43.73 33.81 -15.31
C GLY A 172 43.65 33.37 -13.84
N PHE A 173 42.50 33.52 -13.20
CA PHE A 173 42.31 33.26 -11.78
C PHE A 173 40.85 32.92 -11.45
N ILE A 174 40.66 32.03 -10.47
CA ILE A 174 39.39 31.82 -9.79
C ILE A 174 39.62 31.57 -8.30
N SER A 175 38.71 32.08 -7.47
CA SER A 175 38.72 31.89 -6.02
C SER A 175 37.32 31.53 -5.52
N PHE A 176 37.29 30.61 -4.56
CA PHE A 176 36.12 30.30 -3.74
C PHE A 176 36.53 30.52 -2.29
N ASP A 177 35.89 31.48 -1.62
CA ASP A 177 36.32 31.91 -0.28
C ASP A 177 35.17 31.74 0.71
N TYR A 178 35.29 30.74 1.56
CA TYR A 178 34.32 30.43 2.60
C TYR A 178 34.83 30.84 3.99
N THR A 179 35.82 31.73 4.07
CA THR A 179 36.45 32.10 5.36
C THR A 179 35.65 33.06 6.23
N ASN A 180 34.66 33.74 5.65
CA ASN A 180 33.86 34.77 6.34
C ASN A 180 32.58 34.24 7.01
N GLU A 181 32.20 32.99 6.77
CA GLU A 181 31.00 32.38 7.33
C GLU A 181 31.44 31.45 8.46
N THR A 182 31.36 31.92 9.72
CA THR A 182 31.97 31.25 10.86
C THR A 182 30.94 30.68 11.83
N SER A 183 30.48 29.45 11.60
CA SER A 183 29.91 28.60 12.66
C SER A 183 31.00 27.70 13.31
N LYS A 184 31.90 28.40 14.01
CA LYS A 184 32.99 28.01 14.93
C LYS A 184 33.10 26.55 15.46
N ILE A 185 33.65 25.63 14.67
CA ILE A 185 34.49 24.52 15.19
C ILE A 185 35.74 24.38 14.32
N ILE A 186 36.85 24.98 14.74
CA ILE A 186 38.15 24.84 14.08
C ILE A 186 39.04 23.99 15.00
N LYS A 187 39.48 22.83 14.51
CA LYS A 187 40.45 21.98 15.23
C LYS A 187 41.85 22.57 15.07
N ASN A 188 42.46 22.95 16.19
CA ASN A 188 43.84 23.45 16.25
C ASN A 188 44.67 22.58 17.20
N SER A 189 45.84 22.13 16.75
CA SER A 189 46.87 21.54 17.61
C SER A 189 48.08 22.49 17.74
N LYS A 190 49.09 22.16 18.57
CA LYS A 190 50.26 23.03 18.79
C LYS A 190 51.19 23.00 17.57
N ALA A 191 50.83 23.69 16.50
CA ALA A 191 51.47 23.64 15.19
C ALA A 191 52.86 24.32 15.07
N TYR A 192 53.60 24.53 16.16
CA TYR A 192 54.84 25.33 16.14
C TYR A 192 56.11 24.48 16.18
N ILE A 193 57.00 24.67 15.19
CA ILE A 193 58.40 24.25 15.31
C ILE A 193 59.12 25.15 16.33
N LYS A 194 59.54 24.56 17.46
CA LYS A 194 60.23 25.27 18.55
C LYS A 194 61.75 25.36 18.36
N GLY A 195 62.33 24.53 17.49
CA GLY A 195 63.76 24.50 17.14
C GLY A 195 64.47 23.21 17.59
N LYS A 196 65.42 22.74 16.76
CA LYS A 196 66.07 21.40 16.77
C LYS A 196 65.17 20.22 16.40
N GLU A 197 64.32 20.39 15.38
CA GLU A 197 63.61 19.26 14.78
C GLU A 197 64.53 18.41 13.90
N PHE A 198 64.34 17.09 13.93
CA PHE A 198 65.10 16.16 13.09
C PHE A 198 64.81 16.41 11.61
N GLY A 199 65.86 16.54 10.79
CA GLY A 199 65.73 16.72 9.35
C GLY A 199 65.24 18.10 8.90
N LEU A 200 65.28 19.12 9.77
CA LEU A 200 64.93 20.49 9.40
C LEU A 200 65.88 21.02 8.30
N ASN A 201 65.30 21.53 7.23
CA ASN A 201 65.93 21.99 6.00
C ASN A 201 66.72 20.91 5.23
N GLU A 202 66.64 19.64 5.64
CA GLU A 202 67.29 18.51 4.96
C GLU A 202 66.33 17.83 3.97
N ASN A 203 66.87 17.40 2.83
CA ASN A 203 66.14 16.56 1.88
C ASN A 203 66.23 15.09 2.30
N LEU A 204 65.16 14.57 2.88
CA LEU A 204 65.11 13.20 3.39
C LEU A 204 64.22 12.31 2.51
N PRO A 205 64.61 11.05 2.25
CA PRO A 205 63.74 10.10 1.58
C PRO A 205 62.53 9.76 2.47
N THR A 206 61.40 9.49 1.84
CA THR A 206 60.22 8.89 2.49
C THR A 206 60.15 7.40 2.18
N ASP A 207 59.28 6.67 2.90
CA ASP A 207 58.99 5.26 2.59
C ASP A 207 58.09 5.10 1.34
N MET A 208 57.64 6.21 0.74
CA MET A 208 56.79 6.21 -0.45
C MET A 208 57.62 6.30 -1.73
N THR A 209 57.20 5.54 -2.74
CA THR A 209 57.81 5.54 -4.08
C THR A 209 56.81 5.97 -5.14
N LYS A 210 57.31 6.38 -6.32
CA LYS A 210 56.48 6.60 -7.50
C LYS A 210 55.58 5.40 -7.80
N LYS A 211 56.14 4.20 -7.66
CA LYS A 211 55.44 2.93 -7.88
C LYS A 211 54.29 2.74 -6.89
N TYR A 212 54.47 3.15 -5.63
CA TYR A 212 53.39 3.17 -4.64
C TYR A 212 52.26 4.09 -5.08
N GLY A 213 52.57 5.35 -5.45
CA GLY A 213 51.57 6.31 -5.96
C GLY A 213 50.79 5.77 -7.17
N LYS A 214 51.48 5.17 -8.16
CA LYS A 214 50.83 4.54 -9.32
C LYS A 214 49.96 3.33 -8.94
N ARG A 215 50.37 2.52 -7.96
CA ARG A 215 49.60 1.35 -7.48
C ARG A 215 48.36 1.73 -6.70
N VAL A 216 48.38 2.87 -5.99
CA VAL A 216 47.21 3.39 -5.29
C VAL A 216 46.08 3.71 -6.26
N GLY A 217 46.40 4.19 -7.47
CA GLY A 217 45.48 4.25 -8.61
C GLY A 217 44.24 5.12 -8.40
N TRP A 218 44.34 6.22 -7.64
CA TRP A 218 43.21 7.14 -7.46
C TRP A 218 42.91 7.92 -8.73
N SER A 219 41.62 8.09 -9.04
CA SER A 219 41.18 8.99 -10.11
C SER A 219 41.30 10.46 -9.70
N ASP A 220 41.23 11.37 -10.67
CA ASP A 220 41.25 12.81 -10.42
C ASP A 220 40.10 13.26 -9.51
N GLU A 221 38.91 12.64 -9.63
CA GLU A 221 37.77 12.87 -8.75
C GLU A 221 38.12 12.56 -7.29
N LYS A 222 38.80 11.43 -7.06
CA LYS A 222 39.20 11.00 -5.72
C LYS A 222 40.30 11.90 -5.15
N ILE A 223 41.29 12.26 -5.96
CA ILE A 223 42.34 13.21 -5.56
C ILE A 223 41.71 14.55 -5.16
N ALA A 224 40.79 15.08 -5.97
CA ALA A 224 40.09 16.34 -5.71
C ALA A 224 39.25 16.29 -4.43
N ARG A 225 38.52 15.20 -4.20
CA ARG A 225 37.75 14.98 -2.98
C ARG A 225 38.65 14.93 -1.74
N ASP A 226 39.69 14.08 -1.76
CA ASP A 226 40.60 13.90 -0.62
C ASP A 226 41.44 15.16 -0.33
N LEU A 227 41.71 16.01 -1.33
CA LEU A 227 42.30 17.35 -1.13
C LEU A 227 41.46 18.22 -0.19
N LEU A 228 40.13 18.21 -0.34
CA LEU A 228 39.20 19.04 0.42
C LEU A 228 38.77 18.38 1.74
N GLN A 229 38.72 17.05 1.78
CA GLN A 229 38.25 16.27 2.93
C GLN A 229 39.02 16.59 4.23
N ASN A 230 40.32 16.86 4.12
CA ASN A 230 41.14 17.22 5.29
C ASN A 230 40.73 18.55 5.91
N PHE A 231 40.39 19.54 5.08
CA PHE A 231 39.89 20.84 5.52
C PHE A 231 38.50 20.66 6.14
N TYR A 232 37.62 19.94 5.45
CA TYR A 232 36.27 19.60 5.92
C TYR A 232 36.27 18.97 7.33
N ASP A 233 37.07 17.92 7.54
CA ASP A 233 37.17 17.24 8.85
C ASP A 233 37.76 18.13 9.95
N ALA A 234 38.64 19.07 9.58
CA ALA A 234 39.30 19.99 10.51
C ALA A 234 38.43 21.20 10.88
N HIS A 235 37.44 21.54 10.06
CA HIS A 235 36.52 22.66 10.25
C HIS A 235 35.12 22.22 10.69
N GLY A 236 35.05 21.17 11.51
CA GLY A 236 33.77 20.74 12.09
C GLY A 236 32.78 20.17 11.08
N HIS A 237 33.29 19.58 9.99
CA HIS A 237 32.48 18.94 8.95
C HIS A 237 31.73 19.99 8.12
N SER A 238 32.47 21.04 7.77
CA SER A 238 32.11 22.11 6.84
C SER A 238 33.34 22.56 6.06
N LEU A 239 33.17 23.10 4.85
CA LEU A 239 34.25 23.86 4.20
C LEU A 239 34.27 25.35 4.63
N GLU A 240 33.39 25.78 5.53
CA GLU A 240 33.52 27.07 6.21
C GLU A 240 34.92 27.22 6.82
N GLY A 241 35.59 28.34 6.58
CA GLY A 241 37.01 28.52 6.94
C GLY A 241 38.01 28.03 5.90
N THR A 242 37.56 27.56 4.72
CA THR A 242 38.42 27.13 3.60
C THR A 242 38.38 28.15 2.45
N LYS A 243 39.53 28.34 1.80
CA LYS A 243 39.68 29.12 0.56
C LYS A 243 40.35 28.26 -0.51
N ILE A 244 39.76 28.22 -1.70
CA ILE A 244 40.28 27.49 -2.87
C ILE A 244 40.65 28.52 -3.93
N GLU A 245 41.92 28.57 -4.31
CA GLU A 245 42.47 29.50 -5.30
C GLU A 245 43.14 28.73 -6.43
N ILE A 246 42.83 29.08 -7.67
CA ILE A 246 43.43 28.48 -8.86
C ILE A 246 43.87 29.60 -9.79
N THR A 247 45.16 29.65 -10.11
CA THR A 247 45.77 30.68 -10.96
C THR A 247 46.51 30.05 -12.12
N THR A 248 46.41 30.63 -13.31
CA THR A 248 47.23 30.23 -14.45
C THR A 248 48.65 30.79 -14.30
N VAL A 249 49.67 29.93 -14.37
CA VAL A 249 51.09 30.31 -14.30
C VAL A 249 51.80 29.72 -15.51
N GLY A 250 51.98 30.54 -16.56
CA GLY A 250 52.48 30.06 -17.85
C GLY A 250 51.57 28.99 -18.45
N LYS A 251 52.08 27.76 -18.62
CA LYS A 251 51.32 26.60 -19.13
C LYS A 251 50.80 25.67 -18.02
N LYS A 252 50.97 26.07 -16.75
CA LYS A 252 50.57 25.30 -15.56
C LYS A 252 49.41 26.00 -14.85
N TYR A 253 48.75 25.26 -13.99
CA TYR A 253 47.75 25.76 -13.04
C TYR A 253 48.34 25.62 -11.63
N LYS A 254 48.46 26.75 -10.94
CA LYS A 254 48.79 26.78 -9.52
C LYS A 254 47.50 26.62 -8.73
N VAL A 255 47.41 25.54 -7.96
CA VAL A 255 46.29 25.27 -7.05
C VAL A 255 46.77 25.53 -5.63
N ARG A 256 46.01 26.33 -4.88
CA ARG A 256 46.21 26.57 -3.47
C ARG A 256 44.90 26.39 -2.72
N ILE A 257 44.88 25.52 -1.72
CA ILE A 257 43.75 25.35 -0.81
C ILE A 257 44.25 25.72 0.57
N SER A 258 43.64 26.72 1.20
CA SER A 258 44.03 27.24 2.50
C SER A 258 42.88 27.09 3.49
N GLY A 259 43.19 26.89 4.76
CA GLY A 259 42.22 26.69 5.82
C GLY A 259 42.62 27.36 7.13
N LEU A 260 41.65 27.69 7.97
CA LEU A 260 41.90 28.32 9.28
C LEU A 260 42.42 27.37 10.37
N SER A 261 42.49 26.06 10.10
CA SER A 261 42.91 25.04 11.07
C SER A 261 44.42 24.92 11.13
N GLU A 262 44.95 24.46 12.26
CA GLU A 262 46.38 24.36 12.51
C GLU A 262 46.73 22.96 13.00
N TYR A 263 47.82 22.39 12.46
CA TYR A 263 48.27 21.06 12.86
C TYR A 263 49.80 20.92 12.90
N GLU A 264 50.28 19.92 13.64
CA GLU A 264 51.70 19.61 13.80
C GLU A 264 52.29 18.91 12.58
N HIS A 265 53.55 19.24 12.23
CA HIS A 265 54.21 18.65 11.06
C HIS A 265 54.35 17.13 11.13
N GLU A 266 54.44 16.56 12.33
CA GLU A 266 54.55 15.11 12.55
C GLU A 266 53.38 14.34 11.91
N ASN A 267 52.17 14.92 11.93
CA ASN A 267 50.97 14.33 11.34
C ASN A 267 51.09 14.12 9.83
N ILE A 268 51.96 14.88 9.15
CA ILE A 268 52.22 14.70 7.72
C ILE A 268 53.58 14.08 7.41
N GLN A 269 54.50 13.96 8.38
CA GLN A 269 55.83 13.37 8.16
C GLN A 269 55.83 11.84 8.12
N TYR A 270 55.11 11.16 9.01
CA TYR A 270 55.22 9.70 9.21
C TYR A 270 53.95 8.93 8.82
N ILE A 271 54.05 7.88 7.99
CA ILE A 271 52.91 7.01 7.67
C ILE A 271 52.34 6.39 8.95
N GLY A 272 51.02 6.31 9.09
CA GLY A 272 50.34 5.82 10.30
C GLY A 272 50.13 6.85 11.41
N ALA A 273 50.66 8.08 11.29
CA ALA A 273 50.32 9.18 12.19
C ALA A 273 48.97 9.79 11.80
N GLY A 274 47.96 9.63 12.66
CA GLY A 274 46.64 10.24 12.55
C GLY A 274 45.85 10.10 13.85
N ASP A 275 44.89 11.00 14.06
CA ASP A 275 44.07 11.13 15.27
C ASP A 275 42.61 10.71 15.06
N LYS A 276 42.27 10.21 13.86
CA LYS A 276 40.87 9.99 13.41
C LYS A 276 40.36 8.55 13.62
N ASP A 277 40.64 7.94 14.77
CA ASP A 277 40.17 6.58 15.06
C ASP A 277 38.65 6.53 15.35
N ASN A 278 37.92 5.73 14.57
CA ASN A 278 36.53 5.31 14.78
C ASN A 278 35.43 6.37 15.00
N ASP A 279 35.70 7.65 14.75
CA ASP A 279 34.67 8.69 14.82
C ASP A 279 33.69 8.60 13.62
N LEU A 280 32.40 8.45 13.93
CA LEU A 280 31.32 8.31 12.96
C LEU A 280 31.07 9.60 12.16
N TYR A 281 31.50 10.76 12.67
CA TYR A 281 31.23 12.06 12.06
C TYR A 281 32.33 12.48 11.06
N ASN A 282 33.55 11.99 11.21
CA ASN A 282 34.62 12.27 10.27
C ASN A 282 34.35 11.63 8.89
N ALA A 283 34.71 12.32 7.82
CA ALA A 283 34.76 11.72 6.50
C ALA A 283 36.00 10.81 6.36
N GLY A 284 37.14 11.20 6.93
CA GLY A 284 38.37 10.40 7.00
C GLY A 284 38.38 9.34 8.11
N GLY A 285 39.22 8.31 7.98
CA GLY A 285 39.32 7.25 8.99
C GLY A 285 40.66 6.52 9.11
N PHE A 286 41.70 6.91 8.38
CA PHE A 286 43.00 6.20 8.39
C PHE A 286 44.22 7.08 8.64
N GLY A 287 44.08 8.41 8.75
CA GLY A 287 45.22 9.32 8.99
C GLY A 287 46.28 9.41 7.86
N GLU A 288 46.12 8.65 6.76
CA GLU A 288 47.13 8.55 5.69
C GLU A 288 46.85 9.41 4.45
N GLY A 289 45.64 9.97 4.33
CA GLY A 289 45.14 10.60 3.10
C GLY A 289 46.08 11.67 2.53
N THR A 290 46.56 12.59 3.38
CA THR A 290 47.47 13.69 2.98
C THR A 290 48.79 13.22 2.39
N LYS A 291 49.35 12.12 2.93
CA LYS A 291 50.65 11.58 2.49
C LYS A 291 50.48 10.83 1.17
N ILE A 292 49.44 9.99 1.08
CA ILE A 292 49.08 9.31 -0.17
C ILE A 292 48.81 10.33 -1.28
N LEU A 293 48.18 11.46 -0.95
CA LEU A 293 47.89 12.53 -1.89
C LEU A 293 49.16 13.12 -2.52
N SER A 294 50.21 13.36 -1.71
CA SER A 294 51.51 13.78 -2.24
C SER A 294 52.10 12.75 -3.21
N ALA A 295 51.98 11.45 -2.90
CA ALA A 295 52.49 10.38 -3.74
C ALA A 295 51.73 10.22 -5.05
N VAL A 296 50.39 10.30 -5.02
CA VAL A 296 49.55 10.19 -6.22
C VAL A 296 49.75 11.41 -7.12
N LEU A 297 49.78 12.63 -6.56
CA LEU A 297 50.04 13.84 -7.33
C LEU A 297 51.42 13.80 -8.00
N LEU A 298 52.48 13.42 -7.29
CA LEU A 298 53.81 13.34 -7.88
C LEU A 298 53.95 12.19 -8.90
N ALA A 299 53.23 11.08 -8.69
CA ALA A 299 53.28 9.91 -9.57
C ALA A 299 52.58 10.14 -10.92
N ASN A 300 51.75 11.18 -11.06
CA ASN A 300 51.06 11.52 -12.31
C ASN A 300 51.98 12.19 -13.35
N GLU A 301 53.21 12.56 -12.97
CA GLU A 301 54.24 13.20 -13.82
C GLU A 301 53.84 14.58 -14.40
N LYS A 302 52.69 15.12 -14.01
CA LYS A 302 52.18 16.44 -14.35
C LYS A 302 52.35 17.45 -13.22
N THR A 303 52.69 16.98 -12.01
CA THR A 303 52.98 17.77 -10.81
C THR A 303 54.40 17.47 -10.33
N GLU A 304 55.23 18.50 -10.17
CA GLU A 304 56.65 18.35 -9.81
C GLU A 304 56.89 18.45 -8.29
N LYS A 305 56.03 19.21 -7.61
CA LYS A 305 56.17 19.57 -6.21
C LYS A 305 54.79 19.69 -5.57
N VAL A 306 54.67 19.18 -4.34
CA VAL A 306 53.51 19.41 -3.48
C VAL A 306 53.99 19.98 -2.15
N THR A 307 53.46 21.14 -1.76
CA THR A 307 53.81 21.81 -0.51
C THR A 307 52.62 21.75 0.44
N PHE A 308 52.86 21.31 1.67
CA PHE A 308 51.95 21.48 2.80
C PHE A 308 52.54 22.46 3.79
N SER A 309 51.71 23.20 4.51
CA SER A 309 52.19 24.19 5.48
C SER A 309 51.18 24.39 6.58
N SER A 310 51.65 24.65 7.81
CA SER A 310 50.82 25.10 8.91
C SER A 310 51.63 26.05 9.77
N VAL A 311 51.04 27.20 10.10
CA VAL A 311 51.64 28.23 10.95
C VAL A 311 53.06 28.63 10.53
N ASN A 312 54.09 28.12 11.21
CA ASN A 312 55.49 28.48 11.02
C ASN A 312 56.34 27.41 10.32
N TRP A 313 55.71 26.41 9.70
CA TRP A 313 56.44 25.35 9.01
C TRP A 313 55.80 25.01 7.65
N SER A 314 56.62 24.49 6.73
CA SER A 314 56.17 23.87 5.49
C SER A 314 56.91 22.55 5.22
N ILE A 315 56.27 21.63 4.50
CA ILE A 315 56.91 20.42 3.98
C ILE A 315 56.73 20.38 2.47
N ASP A 316 57.85 20.27 1.77
CA ASP A 316 57.90 20.08 0.33
C ASP A 316 58.11 18.60 0.00
N TYR A 317 57.24 18.04 -0.83
CA TYR A 317 57.41 16.73 -1.43
C TYR A 317 57.81 16.84 -2.90
N ARG A 318 58.83 16.07 -3.30
CA ARG A 318 59.32 16.02 -4.69
C ARG A 318 59.74 14.61 -5.08
N LEU A 319 59.68 14.31 -6.36
CA LEU A 319 60.15 13.02 -6.88
C LEU A 319 61.66 13.06 -7.14
N ASN A 320 62.41 12.09 -6.63
CA ASN A 320 63.81 11.87 -6.98
C ASN A 320 63.93 10.71 -7.97
N ASN A 321 64.07 11.06 -9.26
CA ASN A 321 64.19 10.09 -10.35
C ASN A 321 65.56 9.41 -10.44
N ASN A 322 66.53 9.78 -9.60
CA ASN A 322 67.89 9.20 -9.64
C ASN A 322 68.01 7.86 -8.89
N THR A 323 66.89 7.24 -8.53
CA THR A 323 66.83 5.95 -7.84
C THR A 323 65.98 4.97 -8.65
N ASP A 324 66.33 3.67 -8.63
CA ASP A 324 65.67 2.62 -9.43
C ASP A 324 64.15 2.53 -9.24
N ASN A 325 63.63 3.01 -8.10
CA ASN A 325 62.20 3.02 -7.79
C ASN A 325 61.56 4.43 -7.77
N ALA A 326 62.32 5.48 -8.10
CA ALA A 326 61.95 6.88 -7.99
C ALA A 326 61.29 7.21 -6.64
N ILE A 327 62.12 7.44 -5.62
CA ILE A 327 61.69 7.70 -4.23
C ILE A 327 61.11 9.12 -4.11
N ILE A 328 60.08 9.27 -3.29
CA ILE A 328 59.55 10.59 -2.90
C ILE A 328 60.41 11.14 -1.78
N MET A 329 60.97 12.34 -2.00
CA MET A 329 61.75 13.09 -1.03
C MET A 329 60.84 14.09 -0.31
N ARG A 330 61.13 14.35 0.96
CA ARG A 330 60.52 15.42 1.77
C ARG A 330 61.57 16.41 2.24
N GLN A 331 61.19 17.66 2.38
CA GLN A 331 61.98 18.69 3.05
C GLN A 331 61.10 19.48 4.01
N LEU A 332 61.40 19.42 5.30
CA LEU A 332 60.73 20.25 6.32
C LEU A 332 61.44 21.59 6.39
N ASN A 333 60.72 22.69 6.29
CA ASN A 333 61.25 24.04 6.39
C ASN A 333 60.55 24.80 7.51
N LYS A 334 61.32 25.64 8.22
CA LYS A 334 60.75 26.66 9.12
C LYS A 334 60.50 27.93 8.32
N LEU A 335 59.29 28.48 8.42
CA LEU A 335 58.94 29.75 7.80
C LEU A 335 59.48 30.91 8.63
N GLU A 336 60.03 31.91 7.95
CA GLU A 336 60.52 33.13 8.59
C GLU A 336 59.37 33.93 9.23
N GLU A 337 58.26 34.04 8.50
CA GLU A 337 57.02 34.64 8.98
C GLU A 337 55.95 33.56 9.20
N PRO A 338 55.50 33.35 10.45
CA PRO A 338 54.36 32.48 10.72
C PRO A 338 53.10 32.97 10.00
N THR A 339 52.46 32.07 9.28
CA THR A 339 51.15 32.28 8.66
C THR A 339 50.04 31.86 9.62
N LYS A 340 48.80 32.28 9.37
CA LYS A 340 47.64 31.77 10.11
C LYS A 340 47.06 30.55 9.38
N GLY A 341 46.72 29.51 10.14
CA GLY A 341 46.10 28.30 9.57
C GLY A 341 47.08 27.42 8.78
N ASN A 342 46.56 26.74 7.77
CA ASN A 342 47.31 25.79 6.95
C ASN A 342 46.99 25.94 5.46
N PHE A 343 47.85 25.35 4.60
CA PHE A 343 47.56 25.22 3.18
C PHE A 343 48.21 24.00 2.54
N VAL A 344 47.64 23.58 1.41
CA VAL A 344 48.28 22.74 0.40
C VAL A 344 48.42 23.52 -0.91
N GLU A 345 49.57 23.41 -1.55
CA GLU A 345 49.88 24.11 -2.79
C GLU A 345 50.66 23.22 -3.75
N PHE A 346 50.30 23.25 -5.03
CA PHE A 346 51.04 22.59 -6.10
C PHE A 346 50.77 23.24 -7.45
N GLU A 347 51.65 22.99 -8.41
CA GLU A 347 51.46 23.36 -9.81
C GLU A 347 51.27 22.09 -10.66
N THR A 348 50.29 22.11 -11.55
CA THR A 348 50.01 20.99 -12.44
C THR A 348 49.73 21.42 -13.87
N THR A 349 50.04 20.56 -14.83
CA THR A 349 49.56 20.71 -16.22
C THR A 349 48.22 20.01 -16.45
N ASP A 350 47.67 19.33 -15.44
CA ASP A 350 46.45 18.55 -15.55
C ASP A 350 45.17 19.40 -15.43
N LEU A 351 44.59 19.78 -16.57
CA LEU A 351 43.31 20.48 -16.60
C LEU A 351 42.14 19.64 -16.07
N ASN A 352 42.20 18.30 -16.22
CA ASN A 352 41.11 17.45 -15.73
C ASN A 352 41.07 17.45 -14.20
N LEU A 353 42.23 17.31 -13.56
CA LEU A 353 42.34 17.47 -12.11
C LEU A 353 41.82 18.84 -11.63
N VAL A 354 42.17 19.92 -12.33
CA VAL A 354 41.65 21.28 -12.02
C VAL A 354 40.13 21.33 -12.09
N ARG A 355 39.52 20.74 -13.13
CA ARG A 355 38.06 20.62 -13.25
C ARG A 355 37.46 19.87 -12.06
N LYS A 356 38.08 18.76 -11.66
CA LYS A 356 37.62 17.94 -10.53
C LYS A 356 37.74 18.64 -9.19
N ILE A 357 38.77 19.46 -8.97
CA ILE A 357 38.90 20.29 -7.76
C ILE A 357 37.78 21.34 -7.69
N ILE A 358 37.44 21.95 -8.82
CA ILE A 358 36.33 22.90 -8.92
C ILE A 358 35.00 22.20 -8.60
N GLU A 359 34.76 20.99 -9.13
CA GLU A 359 33.56 20.17 -8.88
C GLU A 359 33.46 19.72 -7.43
N ALA A 360 34.57 19.23 -6.85
CA ALA A 360 34.60 18.58 -5.56
C ALA A 360 34.17 19.47 -4.39
N ARG A 361 34.14 20.80 -4.55
CA ARG A 361 33.57 21.71 -3.53
C ARG A 361 32.12 21.33 -3.20
N ASN A 362 31.33 20.94 -4.20
CA ASN A 362 29.93 20.59 -4.03
C ASN A 362 29.75 19.20 -3.39
N TYR A 363 30.84 18.46 -3.18
CA TYR A 363 30.80 17.18 -2.49
C TYR A 363 30.72 17.31 -0.97
N PHE A 364 30.87 18.52 -0.45
CA PHE A 364 30.90 18.82 0.97
C PHE A 364 29.90 19.91 1.31
N TYR A 365 29.53 20.00 2.58
CA TYR A 365 28.76 21.13 3.09
C TYR A 365 29.59 22.42 2.98
N HIS A 366 28.99 23.46 2.41
CA HIS A 366 29.42 24.85 2.47
C HIS A 366 28.19 25.76 2.26
N PRO A 367 28.20 27.02 2.71
CA PRO A 367 27.01 27.88 2.69
C PRO A 367 26.48 28.17 1.28
N GLU A 368 27.34 28.11 0.28
CA GLU A 368 26.96 28.29 -1.11
C GLU A 368 26.44 27.01 -1.79
N ASN A 369 26.52 25.84 -1.14
CA ASN A 369 26.11 24.57 -1.74
C ASN A 369 24.58 24.50 -1.81
N PRO A 370 23.98 24.43 -3.02
CA PRO A 370 22.54 24.51 -3.17
C PRO A 370 21.79 23.27 -2.66
N ASP A 371 22.47 22.13 -2.54
CA ASP A 371 21.89 20.89 -1.98
C ASP A 371 21.57 21.02 -0.49
N PHE A 372 22.27 21.92 0.22
CA PHE A 372 22.12 22.14 1.67
C PHE A 372 21.23 23.34 2.02
N LYS A 373 20.74 24.10 1.04
CA LYS A 373 19.82 25.23 1.28
C LYS A 373 18.39 24.74 1.39
N ASP A 374 17.55 25.38 2.19
CA ASP A 374 16.09 25.16 2.18
C ASP A 374 15.70 23.66 2.28
N LEU A 375 16.33 22.92 3.20
CA LEU A 375 16.01 21.51 3.40
C LEU A 375 14.55 21.34 3.84
N THR A 376 13.88 20.31 3.32
CA THR A 376 12.52 19.96 3.73
C THR A 376 12.49 19.54 5.20
N PHE A 377 13.54 18.86 5.64
CA PHE A 377 13.73 18.46 7.03
C PHE A 377 15.23 18.45 7.36
N GLU A 378 15.57 18.85 8.58
CA GLU A 378 16.91 18.73 9.13
C GLU A 378 16.87 18.64 10.66
N ASN A 379 17.63 17.70 11.22
CA ASN A 379 17.97 17.66 12.64
C ASN A 379 19.49 17.52 12.83
N GLU A 380 19.95 17.26 14.05
CA GLU A 380 21.38 17.13 14.34
C GLU A 380 22.06 15.91 13.69
N HIS A 381 21.30 14.91 13.24
CA HIS A 381 21.84 13.66 12.69
C HIS A 381 21.73 13.56 11.17
N TRP A 382 20.67 14.10 10.57
CA TRP A 382 20.42 14.01 9.15
C TRP A 382 19.40 15.05 8.67
N GLY A 383 19.25 15.15 7.36
CA GLY A 383 18.25 15.96 6.70
C GLY A 383 17.99 15.47 5.29
N PHE A 384 16.92 16.00 4.69
CA PHE A 384 16.60 15.73 3.30
C PHE A 384 15.88 16.90 2.66
N LYS A 385 15.94 16.96 1.33
CA LYS A 385 15.15 17.85 0.50
C LYS A 385 14.38 17.04 -0.52
N ILE A 386 13.05 17.20 -0.53
CA ILE A 386 12.18 16.66 -1.56
C ILE A 386 12.29 17.54 -2.79
N LEU A 387 12.54 16.94 -3.94
CA LEU A 387 12.68 17.63 -5.21
C LEU A 387 11.41 17.49 -6.06
N PRO A 388 11.21 18.39 -7.03
CA PRO A 388 10.18 18.22 -8.05
C PRO A 388 10.34 16.88 -8.78
N LYS A 389 9.23 16.46 -9.37
CA LYS A 389 9.16 15.20 -10.10
C LYS A 389 10.20 15.12 -11.21
N ASP A 390 10.79 13.94 -11.39
CA ASP A 390 11.80 13.63 -12.41
C ASP A 390 13.11 14.45 -12.28
N GLU A 391 13.30 15.20 -11.18
CA GLU A 391 14.59 15.79 -10.83
C GLU A 391 15.43 14.81 -10.04
N GLY A 392 16.72 14.71 -10.38
CA GLY A 392 17.67 13.92 -9.61
C GLY A 392 18.33 14.75 -8.50
N GLY A 393 18.58 14.11 -7.38
CA GLY A 393 19.23 14.64 -6.20
C GLY A 393 20.34 13.73 -5.70
N ASN A 394 20.97 14.13 -4.61
CA ASN A 394 22.29 13.66 -4.25
C ASN A 394 22.35 12.99 -2.87
N LEU A 395 23.27 12.04 -2.71
CA LEU A 395 23.52 11.35 -1.47
C LEU A 395 24.77 11.91 -0.79
N TYR A 396 24.61 12.36 0.46
CA TYR A 396 25.69 12.77 1.33
C TYR A 396 25.71 11.88 2.57
N MET A 397 26.84 11.21 2.81
CA MET A 397 27.14 10.46 4.03
C MET A 397 28.42 11.04 4.60
N THR A 398 28.28 12.12 5.40
CA THR A 398 29.30 13.13 5.76
C THR A 398 29.94 13.87 4.58
N GLN A 399 30.05 13.23 3.43
CA GLN A 399 30.43 13.81 2.13
C GLN A 399 29.64 13.12 1.02
N ARG A 400 29.70 13.64 -0.21
CA ARG A 400 29.08 13.03 -1.39
C ARG A 400 29.45 11.55 -1.49
N PHE A 401 28.45 10.73 -1.75
CA PHE A 401 28.57 9.28 -1.78
C PHE A 401 28.00 8.73 -3.08
N GLU A 402 28.65 7.70 -3.62
CA GLU A 402 28.25 7.05 -4.87
C GLU A 402 27.13 6.04 -4.63
N TYR A 403 26.07 6.11 -5.44
CA TYR A 403 24.86 5.29 -5.31
C TYR A 403 24.59 4.48 -6.59
N GLU A 404 24.38 3.17 -6.42
CA GLU A 404 24.16 2.16 -7.47
C GLU A 404 25.22 2.10 -8.61
N THR A 405 25.25 0.98 -9.35
CA THR A 405 26.42 0.48 -10.12
C THR A 405 26.74 1.21 -11.43
N ASN A 406 26.19 2.42 -11.65
CA ASN A 406 26.48 3.23 -12.83
C ASN A 406 27.51 4.35 -12.58
N GLY A 407 27.94 4.53 -11.33
CA GLY A 407 29.03 5.44 -10.97
C GLY A 407 28.79 6.92 -11.22
N SER A 408 27.52 7.34 -11.33
CA SER A 408 27.19 8.77 -11.37
C SER A 408 27.29 9.37 -9.97
N TRP A 409 28.21 10.31 -9.81
CA TRP A 409 28.30 11.15 -8.62
C TRP A 409 27.24 12.25 -8.62
N GLU A 410 26.65 12.53 -9.78
CA GLU A 410 25.68 13.60 -10.01
C GLU A 410 24.26 13.05 -10.16
N ASP A 411 23.37 13.62 -9.36
CA ASP A 411 21.94 13.42 -9.36
C ASP A 411 21.50 11.92 -9.34
N PRO A 412 22.14 11.03 -8.52
CA PRO A 412 21.86 9.59 -8.57
C PRO A 412 20.56 9.15 -7.88
N LEU A 413 19.93 10.03 -7.09
CA LEU A 413 18.70 9.72 -6.36
C LEU A 413 17.50 10.38 -7.05
N ASP A 414 16.46 9.61 -7.35
CA ASP A 414 15.24 10.19 -7.91
C ASP A 414 14.48 11.00 -6.83
N GLU A 415 14.23 12.28 -7.13
CA GLU A 415 13.31 13.19 -6.44
C GLU A 415 13.69 13.56 -5.00
N ILE A 416 14.94 13.32 -4.58
CA ILE A 416 15.39 13.61 -3.21
C ILE A 416 16.89 13.87 -3.09
N VAL A 417 17.26 14.82 -2.23
CA VAL A 417 18.62 14.95 -1.68
C VAL A 417 18.61 14.38 -0.26
N LEU A 418 19.58 13.53 0.06
CA LEU A 418 19.75 12.92 1.39
C LEU A 418 21.07 13.34 2.01
N ILE A 419 21.01 13.83 3.24
CA ILE A 419 22.19 14.32 3.98
C ILE A 419 22.26 13.62 5.33
N PHE A 420 23.22 12.72 5.48
CA PHE A 420 23.56 12.11 6.77
C PHE A 420 24.78 12.82 7.35
N LYS A 421 24.64 13.42 8.53
CA LYS A 421 25.70 14.18 9.22
C LYS A 421 26.69 13.28 9.96
N ARG A 422 26.42 11.97 9.98
CA ARG A 422 27.29 10.92 10.50
C ARG A 422 27.11 9.64 9.71
N ARG A 423 28.06 8.72 9.82
CA ARG A 423 27.94 7.35 9.34
C ARG A 423 26.89 6.56 10.17
N PRO A 424 26.24 5.53 9.59
CA PRO A 424 25.45 4.56 10.34
C PRO A 424 26.27 3.89 11.45
N GLN A 425 25.60 3.50 12.53
CA GLN A 425 26.21 2.81 13.66
C GLN A 425 26.70 1.42 13.27
N ASP A 426 25.92 0.70 12.44
CA ASP A 426 26.36 -0.58 11.89
C ASP A 426 27.23 -0.36 10.65
N ALA A 427 28.54 -0.29 10.87
CA ALA A 427 29.53 -0.12 9.80
C ALA A 427 29.47 -1.23 8.73
N LYS A 428 28.85 -2.39 9.00
CA LYS A 428 28.67 -3.44 7.98
C LYS A 428 27.77 -2.99 6.82
N LEU A 429 26.88 -2.02 7.06
CA LEU A 429 25.95 -1.49 6.07
C LEU A 429 26.64 -0.60 5.01
N LEU A 430 27.88 -0.16 5.24
CA LEU A 430 28.65 0.67 4.29
C LEU A 430 29.59 -0.13 3.37
N GLY A 431 29.54 -1.47 3.44
CA GLY A 431 30.43 -2.36 2.69
C GLY A 431 31.87 -2.38 3.23
N LYS A 432 32.62 -3.44 2.90
CA LYS A 432 34.01 -3.65 3.38
C LYS A 432 35.09 -2.96 2.54
N ASN A 433 34.73 -2.30 1.43
CA ASN A 433 35.73 -1.74 0.53
C ASN A 433 36.20 -0.36 1.00
N ARG A 434 37.52 -0.20 1.09
CA ARG A 434 38.20 1.08 1.43
C ARG A 434 37.71 2.25 0.56
N ASP A 435 37.23 1.95 -0.64
CA ASP A 435 36.81 2.92 -1.64
C ASP A 435 35.35 3.38 -1.51
N ARG A 436 34.53 2.74 -0.66
CA ARG A 436 33.17 3.19 -0.29
C ARG A 436 32.25 3.45 -1.51
N ILE A 437 32.12 2.46 -2.38
CA ILE A 437 31.35 2.51 -3.63
C ILE A 437 30.17 1.52 -3.52
N ASN A 438 29.00 1.90 -4.04
CA ASN A 438 27.82 1.05 -4.30
C ASN A 438 26.90 0.74 -3.11
N LEU A 439 26.37 1.76 -2.43
CA LEU A 439 25.21 1.54 -1.55
C LEU A 439 23.97 1.21 -2.38
N LYS A 440 23.29 0.11 -2.09
CA LYS A 440 22.04 -0.27 -2.77
C LYS A 440 20.84 0.48 -2.18
N SER A 441 19.80 0.69 -3.00
CA SER A 441 18.47 1.14 -2.55
C SER A 441 18.03 0.51 -1.21
N SER A 442 18.11 -0.82 -1.09
CA SER A 442 17.65 -1.56 0.09
C SER A 442 18.48 -1.28 1.34
N GLU A 443 19.79 -1.14 1.18
CA GLU A 443 20.72 -0.86 2.29
C GLU A 443 20.52 0.58 2.80
N LEU A 444 20.30 1.52 1.87
CA LEU A 444 19.98 2.90 2.22
C LEU A 444 18.66 3.01 2.99
N VAL A 445 17.61 2.31 2.56
CA VAL A 445 16.34 2.25 3.30
C VAL A 445 16.54 1.65 4.69
N GLU A 446 17.31 0.57 4.81
CA GLU A 446 17.61 -0.05 6.10
C GLU A 446 18.36 0.90 7.05
N ILE A 447 19.34 1.64 6.52
CA ILE A 447 20.07 2.68 7.26
C ILE A 447 19.09 3.75 7.78
N ILE A 448 18.19 4.24 6.92
CA ILE A 448 17.21 5.26 7.30
C ILE A 448 16.30 4.72 8.42
N GLU A 449 15.71 3.54 8.23
CA GLU A 449 14.78 2.94 9.19
C GLU A 449 15.43 2.69 10.56
N LYS A 450 16.64 2.14 10.58
CA LYS A 450 17.30 1.70 11.82
C LYS A 450 17.97 2.86 12.56
N ASP A 451 18.65 3.74 11.84
CA ASP A 451 19.63 4.64 12.46
C ASP A 451 19.24 6.12 12.45
N PHE A 452 18.34 6.56 11.56
CA PHE A 452 18.09 7.99 11.33
C PHE A 452 16.63 8.39 11.53
N ALA A 453 15.66 7.67 10.95
CA ALA A 453 14.25 7.89 11.25
C ALA A 453 13.96 7.67 12.75
N ASN A 454 14.71 6.75 13.39
CA ASN A 454 14.58 6.53 14.82
C ASN A 454 15.06 7.70 15.70
N THR A 455 15.91 8.59 15.19
CA THR A 455 16.37 9.76 15.96
C THR A 455 15.38 10.92 15.93
N MET A 456 14.37 10.87 15.08
CA MET A 456 13.35 11.91 14.99
C MET A 456 12.42 11.83 16.20
N THR A 457 12.01 12.99 16.71
CA THR A 457 10.83 13.09 17.59
C THR A 457 9.57 12.71 16.83
N ASP A 458 8.49 12.41 17.54
CA ASP A 458 7.22 12.06 16.88
C ASP A 458 6.66 13.23 16.06
N GLU A 459 6.87 14.48 16.50
CA GLU A 459 6.45 15.67 15.77
C GLU A 459 7.27 15.87 14.49
N GLU A 460 8.60 15.72 14.57
CA GLU A 460 9.48 15.76 13.39
C GLU A 460 9.10 14.67 12.38
N LEU A 461 8.88 13.44 12.85
CA LEU A 461 8.51 12.31 12.00
C LEU A 461 7.14 12.52 11.35
N ALA A 462 6.16 13.01 12.10
CA ALA A 462 4.85 13.35 11.57
C ALA A 462 4.94 14.45 10.50
N ASN A 463 5.64 15.55 10.78
CA ASN A 463 5.82 16.64 9.83
C ASN A 463 6.61 16.19 8.58
N ALA A 464 7.62 15.35 8.73
CA ALA A 464 8.36 14.79 7.59
C ALA A 464 7.44 13.97 6.67
N ILE A 465 6.60 13.10 7.23
CA ILE A 465 5.63 12.30 6.44
C ILE A 465 4.64 13.20 5.71
N LEU A 466 4.16 14.28 6.34
CA LEU A 466 3.27 15.26 5.71
C LEU A 466 3.93 15.94 4.50
N ASN A 467 5.22 16.28 4.57
CA ASN A 467 5.93 16.89 3.43
C ASN A 467 6.01 15.97 2.19
N PHE A 468 5.80 14.66 2.34
CA PHE A 468 5.72 13.72 1.21
C PHE A 468 4.32 13.64 0.57
N GLU A 469 3.38 14.51 0.94
CA GLU A 469 2.02 14.55 0.37
C GLU A 469 1.96 14.50 -1.17
N PRO A 470 2.81 15.23 -1.93
CA PRO A 470 2.81 15.15 -3.38
C PRO A 470 3.05 13.73 -3.94
N MET A 471 3.65 12.84 -3.14
CA MET A 471 3.98 11.45 -3.47
C MET A 471 2.97 10.44 -2.90
N TRP A 472 1.93 10.90 -2.20
CA TRP A 472 0.90 9.99 -1.66
C TRP A 472 0.03 9.39 -2.78
N ASN A 473 -0.19 10.14 -3.85
CA ASN A 473 -1.10 9.76 -4.92
C ASN A 473 -0.46 8.81 -5.93
N LEU A 474 -1.20 7.77 -6.33
CA LEU A 474 -0.79 6.94 -7.46
C LEU A 474 -1.15 7.64 -8.78
N LYS A 475 -0.17 7.83 -9.67
CA LYS A 475 -0.44 8.33 -11.03
C LYS A 475 -1.22 7.31 -11.87
N ASN A 476 -1.90 7.85 -12.89
CA ASN A 476 -2.84 7.26 -13.86
C ASN A 476 -2.52 5.90 -14.52
N ASN A 477 -1.44 5.20 -14.16
CA ASN A 477 -1.01 3.95 -14.79
C ASN A 477 -0.89 2.73 -13.85
N ARG A 478 -1.45 2.77 -12.64
CA ARG A 478 -1.49 1.62 -11.71
C ARG A 478 -0.11 1.05 -11.34
N LYS A 479 1.00 1.75 -11.64
CA LYS A 479 2.35 1.40 -11.21
C LYS A 479 2.68 2.15 -9.92
N ILE A 480 3.17 1.41 -8.93
CA ILE A 480 3.73 1.96 -7.70
C ILE A 480 4.97 2.76 -8.11
N ASP A 481 5.11 3.98 -7.59
CA ASP A 481 6.33 4.76 -7.75
C ASP A 481 7.50 4.01 -7.11
N GLU A 482 8.64 3.88 -7.79
CA GLU A 482 9.83 3.22 -7.24
C GLU A 482 10.97 4.23 -7.00
N SER A 483 10.68 5.53 -7.04
CA SER A 483 11.63 6.61 -6.77
C SER A 483 12.28 6.45 -5.39
N MET A 484 13.49 6.97 -5.24
CA MET A 484 14.17 6.94 -3.96
C MET A 484 13.39 7.75 -2.92
N ALA A 485 12.81 8.89 -3.30
CA ALA A 485 11.95 9.69 -2.43
C ALA A 485 10.77 8.88 -1.86
N TYR A 486 10.06 8.11 -2.71
CA TYR A 486 8.98 7.24 -2.24
C TYR A 486 9.49 6.12 -1.30
N LYS A 487 10.65 5.53 -1.59
CA LYS A 487 11.29 4.54 -0.68
C LYS A 487 11.60 5.14 0.70
N VAL A 488 12.05 6.39 0.76
CA VAL A 488 12.26 7.12 2.03
C VAL A 488 10.95 7.36 2.76
N PHE A 489 9.91 7.82 2.05
CA PHE A 489 8.57 7.97 2.63
C PHE A 489 8.06 6.66 3.28
N LYS A 490 8.21 5.52 2.59
CA LYS A 490 7.84 4.20 3.15
C LYS A 490 8.59 3.88 4.44
N ALA A 491 9.89 4.15 4.48
CA ALA A 491 10.72 3.94 5.66
C ALA A 491 10.21 4.77 6.86
N LEU A 492 9.88 6.04 6.63
CA LEU A 492 9.33 6.93 7.65
C LEU A 492 7.97 6.44 8.16
N VAL A 493 7.05 6.08 7.26
CA VAL A 493 5.73 5.55 7.64
C VAL A 493 5.85 4.28 8.47
N LYS A 494 6.80 3.39 8.15
CA LYS A 494 7.03 2.17 8.92
C LYS A 494 7.46 2.46 10.36
N VAL A 495 8.40 3.38 10.55
CA VAL A 495 8.84 3.82 11.89
C VAL A 495 7.70 4.50 12.64
N ALA A 496 6.94 5.37 11.97
CA ALA A 496 5.80 6.07 12.56
C ALA A 496 4.69 5.10 13.00
N SER A 497 4.39 4.09 12.16
CA SER A 497 3.43 3.04 12.49
C SER A 497 3.87 2.23 13.70
N GLY A 498 5.16 1.93 13.84
CA GLY A 498 5.71 1.27 15.03
C GLY A 498 5.60 2.10 16.31
N ARG A 499 5.46 3.42 16.17
CA ARG A 499 5.24 4.38 17.26
C ARG A 499 3.78 4.77 17.47
N PHE A 500 2.86 4.13 16.74
CA PHE A 500 1.42 4.42 16.78
C PHE A 500 1.07 5.88 16.44
N ILE A 501 1.79 6.49 15.50
CA ILE A 501 1.50 7.83 14.98
C ILE A 501 0.39 7.73 13.91
N ASN A 502 -0.62 8.58 14.02
CA ASN A 502 -1.70 8.74 13.04
C ASN A 502 -1.95 10.23 12.75
N PHE A 503 -2.67 10.52 11.67
CA PHE A 503 -3.11 11.87 11.36
C PHE A 503 -4.64 12.02 11.44
N ASP A 504 -5.07 13.18 11.89
CA ASP A 504 -6.42 13.69 11.68
C ASP A 504 -6.44 14.49 10.36
N PHE A 505 -7.07 13.91 9.34
CA PHE A 505 -7.22 14.51 8.01
C PHE A 505 -8.40 15.48 7.91
N GLU A 506 -9.09 15.74 9.02
CA GLU A 506 -10.26 16.61 9.12
C GLU A 506 -11.31 16.28 8.04
N ASN A 507 -11.45 17.15 7.03
CA ASN A 507 -12.43 17.01 5.94
C ASN A 507 -11.83 16.48 4.64
N LYS A 508 -10.52 16.20 4.59
CA LYS A 508 -9.87 15.67 3.37
C LYS A 508 -10.35 14.25 3.11
N LYS A 509 -10.80 14.01 1.88
CA LYS A 509 -11.32 12.72 1.44
C LYS A 509 -10.22 11.87 0.81
N TYR A 510 -9.33 11.32 1.61
CA TYR A 510 -8.34 10.36 1.14
C TYR A 510 -8.84 8.91 1.25
N ALA A 511 -8.46 8.06 0.30
CA ALA A 511 -8.79 6.64 0.27
C ALA A 511 -7.55 5.81 -0.07
N SER A 512 -7.11 4.95 0.85
CA SER A 512 -5.92 4.13 0.65
C SER A 512 -6.21 2.88 -0.17
N LEU A 513 -5.27 2.52 -1.05
CA LEU A 513 -5.38 1.34 -1.90
C LEU A 513 -5.08 0.00 -1.21
N HIS A 514 -4.86 0.01 0.11
CA HIS A 514 -4.63 -1.19 0.90
C HIS A 514 -5.69 -2.28 0.65
N PHE A 515 -5.24 -3.48 0.27
CA PHE A 515 -6.06 -4.64 -0.10
C PHE A 515 -7.07 -4.45 -1.25
N SER A 516 -6.94 -3.40 -2.06
CA SER A 516 -7.85 -3.16 -3.19
C SER A 516 -7.20 -3.56 -4.51
N LEU A 517 -7.72 -4.60 -5.17
CA LEU A 517 -7.26 -5.07 -6.49
C LEU A 517 -8.29 -4.83 -7.61
N ASN A 518 -9.44 -4.21 -7.31
CA ASN A 518 -10.53 -4.02 -8.26
C ASN A 518 -10.64 -2.56 -8.73
N PRO A 519 -10.24 -2.23 -9.97
CA PRO A 519 -10.33 -0.87 -10.52
C PRO A 519 -11.74 -0.30 -10.57
N GLU A 520 -12.80 -1.12 -10.68
CA GLU A 520 -14.19 -0.62 -10.71
C GLU A 520 -14.57 0.02 -9.37
N ILE A 521 -14.09 -0.55 -8.26
CA ILE A 521 -14.30 0.01 -6.92
C ILE A 521 -13.58 1.35 -6.78
N TRP A 522 -12.41 1.48 -7.42
CA TRP A 522 -11.62 2.71 -7.39
C TRP A 522 -12.39 3.86 -8.05
N ASP A 523 -13.00 3.61 -9.20
CA ASP A 523 -13.78 4.61 -9.94
C ASP A 523 -15.02 5.05 -9.14
N ILE A 524 -15.69 4.13 -8.44
CA ILE A 524 -16.81 4.46 -7.56
C ILE A 524 -16.35 5.37 -6.41
N VAL A 525 -15.25 5.02 -5.73
CA VAL A 525 -14.71 5.82 -4.62
C VAL A 525 -14.23 7.20 -5.11
N LYS A 526 -13.62 7.29 -6.29
CA LYS A 526 -13.30 8.58 -6.94
C LYS A 526 -14.55 9.41 -7.22
N ASN A 527 -15.61 8.79 -7.75
CA ASN A 527 -16.89 9.48 -8.01
C ASN A 527 -17.57 10.02 -6.75
N LEU A 528 -17.22 9.48 -5.56
CA LEU A 528 -17.66 10.00 -4.26
C LEU A 528 -16.82 11.20 -3.76
N GLY A 529 -15.87 11.65 -4.57
CA GLY A 529 -14.97 12.78 -4.30
C GLY A 529 -13.77 12.41 -3.44
N TYR A 530 -13.40 11.12 -3.37
CA TYR A 530 -12.18 10.68 -2.70
C TYR A 530 -10.98 10.68 -3.64
N GLU A 531 -9.83 11.08 -3.11
CA GLU A 531 -8.54 11.01 -3.75
C GLU A 531 -7.81 9.72 -3.33
N LEU A 532 -7.28 8.99 -4.32
CA LEU A 532 -6.67 7.69 -4.07
C LEU A 532 -5.21 7.84 -3.70
N VAL A 533 -4.88 7.39 -2.50
CA VAL A 533 -3.52 7.41 -1.96
C VAL A 533 -2.94 6.01 -1.86
N ASN A 534 -1.62 5.95 -1.72
CA ASN A 534 -0.84 4.73 -1.62
C ASN A 534 -1.25 3.85 -0.41
N THR A 535 -0.71 2.63 -0.38
CA THR A 535 -1.06 1.65 0.65
C THR A 535 -0.52 2.07 2.02
N GLU A 536 0.58 2.81 2.05
CA GLU A 536 1.24 3.25 3.28
C GLU A 536 0.35 4.19 4.10
N MET A 537 -0.45 5.04 3.45
CA MET A 537 -1.37 5.95 4.14
C MET A 537 -2.44 5.24 4.97
N TYR A 538 -2.73 3.96 4.72
CA TYR A 538 -3.57 3.14 5.60
C TYR A 538 -3.01 3.03 7.03
N TYR A 539 -1.69 2.93 7.15
CA TYR A 539 -1.02 2.89 8.45
C TYR A 539 -1.05 4.23 9.17
N MET A 540 -1.27 5.32 8.42
CA MET A 540 -1.29 6.69 8.92
C MET A 540 -2.69 7.22 9.26
N GLY A 541 -3.71 6.35 9.17
CA GLY A 541 -5.10 6.66 9.58
C GLY A 541 -6.08 6.85 8.43
N VAL A 542 -5.66 6.71 7.17
CA VAL A 542 -6.57 6.78 6.01
C VAL A 542 -7.34 5.47 5.85
N ASP A 543 -8.66 5.55 5.64
CA ASP A 543 -9.48 4.38 5.36
C ASP A 543 -9.14 3.73 4.01
N SER A 544 -9.24 2.41 3.93
CA SER A 544 -9.06 1.71 2.65
C SER A 544 -10.23 1.96 1.69
N VAL A 545 -9.95 1.91 0.39
CA VAL A 545 -10.96 1.97 -0.70
C VAL A 545 -12.07 0.95 -0.48
N ASN A 546 -11.72 -0.28 -0.05
CA ASN A 546 -12.71 -1.31 0.26
C ASN A 546 -13.58 -0.93 1.46
N ASN A 547 -13.02 -0.29 2.49
CA ASN A 547 -13.79 0.14 3.66
C ASN A 547 -14.74 1.29 3.29
N ILE A 548 -14.27 2.26 2.50
CA ILE A 548 -15.11 3.36 2.00
C ILE A 548 -16.23 2.80 1.11
N TYR A 549 -15.91 1.90 0.18
CA TYR A 549 -16.91 1.24 -0.66
C TYR A 549 -17.94 0.43 0.13
N LYS A 550 -17.50 -0.29 1.18
CA LYS A 550 -18.40 -0.99 2.11
C LYS A 550 -19.30 -0.03 2.89
N LYS A 551 -18.83 1.17 3.22
CA LYS A 551 -19.64 2.24 3.84
C LYS A 551 -20.66 2.83 2.84
N THR A 552 -20.46 2.66 1.54
CA THR A 552 -21.32 3.21 0.46
C THR A 552 -22.34 2.21 -0.10
N ARG A 553 -22.66 1.14 0.63
CA ARG A 553 -23.55 0.05 0.19
C ARG A 553 -24.93 0.52 -0.31
N LYS A 554 -25.45 -0.23 -1.29
CA LYS A 554 -26.73 -0.10 -2.03
C LYS A 554 -27.98 0.12 -1.16
N HIS A 555 -28.10 -0.60 -0.05
CA HIS A 555 -29.30 -0.58 0.81
C HIS A 555 -28.97 0.03 2.18
N ILE A 556 -29.73 1.05 2.56
CA ILE A 556 -29.68 1.69 3.88
C ILE A 556 -30.76 1.03 4.76
N PRO A 557 -30.43 0.47 5.94
CA PRO A 557 -31.42 -0.16 6.80
C PRO A 557 -32.42 0.86 7.34
N ILE A 558 -33.70 0.51 7.27
CA ILE A 558 -34.81 1.31 7.79
C ILE A 558 -35.32 0.68 9.08
N LYS A 559 -35.54 1.52 10.09
CA LYS A 559 -36.10 1.06 11.38
C LYS A 559 -37.51 0.51 11.15
N PRO A 560 -37.78 -0.79 11.41
CA PRO A 560 -39.11 -1.35 11.29
C PRO A 560 -40.05 -0.69 12.30
N ASN A 561 -41.29 -0.41 11.88
CA ASN A 561 -42.36 -0.11 12.81
C ASN A 561 -42.88 -1.40 13.48
N GLU A 562 -43.78 -1.28 14.47
CA GLU A 562 -44.30 -2.45 15.21
C GLU A 562 -45.02 -3.48 14.32
N THR A 563 -45.71 -3.02 13.27
CA THR A 563 -46.38 -3.91 12.31
C THR A 563 -45.35 -4.68 11.48
N GLU A 564 -44.36 -3.99 10.94
CA GLU A 564 -43.27 -4.56 10.14
C GLU A 564 -42.43 -5.56 10.97
N LYS A 565 -42.15 -5.22 12.23
CA LYS A 565 -41.52 -6.11 13.19
C LYS A 565 -42.29 -7.41 13.36
N LYS A 566 -43.61 -7.34 13.60
CA LYS A 566 -44.46 -8.52 13.73
C LYS A 566 -44.52 -9.34 12.45
N LYS A 567 -44.56 -8.69 11.28
CA LYS A 567 -44.50 -9.35 9.97
C LYS A 567 -43.20 -10.12 9.78
N LEU A 568 -42.06 -9.54 10.15
CA LEU A 568 -40.77 -10.24 10.11
C LEU A 568 -40.80 -11.49 10.99
N ILE A 569 -41.20 -11.37 12.27
CA ILE A 569 -41.30 -12.51 13.22
C ILE A 569 -42.14 -13.65 12.66
N LEU A 570 -43.32 -13.35 12.08
CA LEU A 570 -44.21 -14.37 11.51
C LEU A 570 -43.59 -15.10 10.31
N LEU A 571 -42.82 -14.39 9.49
CA LEU A 571 -42.11 -14.99 8.37
C LEU A 571 -40.91 -15.84 8.87
N GLU A 572 -40.22 -15.44 9.94
CA GLU A 572 -39.12 -16.24 10.52
C GLU A 572 -39.65 -17.58 11.01
N GLU A 573 -40.79 -17.52 11.70
CA GLU A 573 -41.51 -18.68 12.19
C GLU A 573 -42.02 -19.56 11.04
N GLY A 574 -42.49 -18.97 9.95
CA GLY A 574 -42.89 -19.72 8.76
C GLY A 574 -41.75 -20.57 8.18
N ILE A 575 -40.55 -20.00 8.06
CA ILE A 575 -39.37 -20.77 7.60
C ILE A 575 -38.93 -21.78 8.66
N ALA A 576 -38.99 -21.43 9.94
CA ALA A 576 -38.64 -22.33 11.03
C ALA A 576 -39.53 -23.59 11.05
N LEU A 577 -40.85 -23.44 10.88
CA LEU A 577 -41.80 -24.56 10.76
C LEU A 577 -41.47 -25.50 9.59
N LEU A 578 -41.06 -24.94 8.45
CA LEU A 578 -40.64 -25.75 7.30
C LEU A 578 -39.34 -26.49 7.58
N ALA A 579 -38.40 -25.85 8.27
CA ALA A 579 -37.11 -26.42 8.66
C ALA A 579 -37.20 -27.49 9.79
N GLU A 580 -38.37 -27.70 10.40
CA GLU A 580 -38.60 -28.82 11.32
C GLU A 580 -38.63 -30.19 10.61
N ASP A 581 -38.99 -30.20 9.31
CA ASP A 581 -38.91 -31.41 8.51
C ASP A 581 -37.44 -31.81 8.32
N LYS A 582 -37.13 -33.09 8.58
CA LYS A 582 -35.73 -33.58 8.57
C LYS A 582 -35.08 -33.44 7.21
N LYS A 583 -35.81 -33.65 6.11
CA LYS A 583 -35.26 -33.52 4.76
C LYS A 583 -35.04 -32.05 4.41
N MET A 584 -35.98 -31.18 4.80
CA MET A 584 -35.82 -29.74 4.65
C MET A 584 -34.62 -29.20 5.46
N ALA A 585 -34.43 -29.69 6.68
CA ALA A 585 -33.31 -29.31 7.56
C ALA A 585 -31.91 -29.57 6.95
N GLU A 586 -31.79 -30.55 6.04
CA GLU A 586 -30.54 -30.80 5.29
C GLU A 586 -30.25 -29.72 4.22
N ARG A 587 -31.24 -28.89 3.86
CA ARG A 587 -31.12 -27.84 2.85
C ARG A 587 -31.19 -26.45 3.48
N ILE A 588 -32.08 -26.26 4.45
CA ILE A 588 -32.27 -25.02 5.19
C ILE A 588 -32.42 -25.38 6.66
N ASN A 589 -31.40 -25.10 7.47
CA ASN A 589 -31.44 -25.45 8.88
C ASN A 589 -32.12 -24.35 9.73
N LEU A 590 -32.45 -24.68 10.97
CA LEU A 590 -33.16 -23.76 11.88
C LEU A 590 -32.34 -22.51 12.24
N GLU A 591 -31.01 -22.58 12.22
CA GLU A 591 -30.14 -21.41 12.45
C GLU A 591 -30.24 -20.42 11.28
N GLU A 592 -30.26 -20.92 10.04
CA GLU A 592 -30.46 -20.14 8.82
C GLU A 592 -31.86 -19.52 8.77
N ALA A 593 -32.88 -20.30 9.18
CA ALA A 593 -34.26 -19.82 9.31
C ALA A 593 -34.40 -18.65 10.31
N ARG A 594 -33.43 -18.45 11.20
CA ARG A 594 -33.42 -17.38 12.21
C ARG A 594 -32.38 -16.29 11.95
N LYS A 595 -31.73 -16.28 10.77
CA LYS A 595 -30.75 -15.24 10.44
C LYS A 595 -31.43 -13.88 10.19
N PRO A 596 -30.76 -12.76 10.52
CA PRO A 596 -31.32 -11.42 10.44
C PRO A 596 -31.90 -11.00 9.08
N ARG A 597 -32.95 -10.18 9.12
CA ARG A 597 -33.59 -9.55 7.95
C ARG A 597 -33.63 -8.04 8.09
N PHE A 598 -33.17 -7.35 7.06
CA PHE A 598 -33.04 -5.89 7.05
C PHE A 598 -34.03 -5.28 6.06
N ILE A 599 -34.73 -4.22 6.47
CA ILE A 599 -35.66 -3.51 5.58
C ILE A 599 -34.91 -2.38 4.85
N PHE A 600 -35.17 -2.21 3.55
CA PHE A 600 -34.70 -1.07 2.77
C PHE A 600 -35.83 -0.48 1.92
N ASP A 601 -35.62 0.70 1.34
CA ASP A 601 -36.55 1.31 0.37
C ASP A 601 -35.94 1.26 -1.05
N ALA A 602 -36.53 0.43 -1.90
CA ALA A 602 -36.07 0.24 -3.27
C ALA A 602 -36.19 1.51 -4.15
N LYS A 603 -37.10 2.45 -3.82
CA LYS A 603 -37.20 3.74 -4.53
C LYS A 603 -36.04 4.65 -4.18
N GLU A 604 -35.68 4.71 -2.90
CA GLU A 604 -34.54 5.52 -2.43
C GLU A 604 -33.21 4.93 -2.95
N ALA A 605 -33.13 3.60 -3.08
CA ALA A 605 -31.99 2.90 -3.65
C ALA A 605 -31.89 2.97 -5.20
N LYS A 606 -32.86 3.59 -5.89
CA LYS A 606 -32.98 3.63 -7.37
C LYS A 606 -33.00 2.25 -8.03
N GLU A 607 -33.60 1.27 -7.37
CA GLU A 607 -33.69 -0.13 -7.81
C GLU A 607 -35.14 -0.55 -7.96
N GLU A 608 -35.82 -0.07 -9.00
CA GLU A 608 -37.29 -0.15 -9.12
C GLU A 608 -37.91 -1.57 -9.13
N ASN A 609 -37.12 -2.65 -9.01
CA ASN A 609 -37.61 -4.03 -9.07
C ASN A 609 -36.98 -5.02 -8.07
N THR A 610 -36.12 -4.58 -7.14
CA THR A 610 -35.52 -5.50 -6.14
C THR A 610 -36.48 -5.72 -4.96
N ILE A 611 -36.97 -6.95 -4.78
CA ILE A 611 -37.92 -7.32 -3.70
C ILE A 611 -37.18 -7.79 -2.45
N ALA A 612 -36.12 -8.57 -2.64
CA ALA A 612 -35.24 -9.03 -1.60
C ALA A 612 -33.84 -9.28 -2.19
N GLU A 613 -32.82 -9.32 -1.33
CA GLU A 613 -31.44 -9.61 -1.74
C GLU A 613 -30.66 -10.33 -0.64
N SER A 614 -30.18 -11.53 -0.95
CA SER A 614 -29.44 -12.40 -0.04
C SER A 614 -28.09 -11.84 0.39
N VAL A 615 -27.75 -12.07 1.65
CA VAL A 615 -26.44 -11.80 2.24
C VAL A 615 -25.69 -13.10 2.45
N ASN A 616 -24.68 -13.35 1.61
CA ASN A 616 -23.87 -14.55 1.66
C ASN A 616 -22.38 -14.23 1.86
N GLU A 617 -21.69 -15.08 2.60
CA GLU A 617 -20.24 -15.02 2.80
C GLU A 617 -19.65 -16.41 2.70
N ASN A 618 -18.71 -16.65 1.78
CA ASN A 618 -18.05 -17.96 1.58
C ASN A 618 -19.05 -19.13 1.46
N LYS A 619 -20.14 -18.95 0.71
CA LYS A 619 -21.26 -19.91 0.56
C LYS A 619 -22.03 -20.19 1.87
N VAL A 620 -21.94 -19.31 2.86
CA VAL A 620 -22.73 -19.33 4.10
C VAL A 620 -23.73 -18.20 4.07
N TYR A 621 -25.00 -18.54 4.27
CA TYR A 621 -26.09 -17.56 4.38
C TYR A 621 -26.03 -16.83 5.73
N LYS A 622 -26.07 -15.49 5.69
CA LYS A 622 -25.98 -14.62 6.89
C LYS A 622 -27.24 -13.80 7.13
N GLY A 623 -28.18 -13.75 6.19
CA GLY A 623 -29.39 -12.95 6.24
C GLY A 623 -29.79 -12.46 4.85
N HIS A 624 -30.75 -11.56 4.74
CA HIS A 624 -31.10 -10.89 3.48
C HIS A 624 -31.76 -9.52 3.72
N TRP A 625 -31.80 -8.72 2.67
CA TRP A 625 -32.55 -7.46 2.58
C TRP A 625 -33.96 -7.71 2.05
N VAL A 626 -34.96 -6.98 2.53
CA VAL A 626 -36.34 -7.01 2.02
C VAL A 626 -36.84 -5.59 1.79
N ASP A 627 -37.44 -5.35 0.62
CA ASP A 627 -38.02 -4.05 0.28
C ASP A 627 -39.25 -3.78 1.16
N ARG A 628 -39.31 -2.58 1.73
CA ARG A 628 -40.40 -2.14 2.61
C ARG A 628 -41.75 -2.21 1.92
N LYS A 629 -41.83 -1.84 0.64
CA LYS A 629 -43.08 -1.88 -0.11
C LYS A 629 -43.53 -3.32 -0.36
N ALA A 630 -42.60 -4.24 -0.61
CA ALA A 630 -42.90 -5.66 -0.71
C ALA A 630 -43.40 -6.24 0.62
N LEU A 631 -42.70 -5.99 1.73
CA LEU A 631 -43.09 -6.47 3.06
C LEU A 631 -44.51 -6.05 3.45
N ASN A 632 -44.90 -4.83 3.07
CA ASN A 632 -46.20 -4.27 3.42
C ASN A 632 -47.35 -4.69 2.48
N ASN A 633 -47.07 -4.97 1.20
CA ASN A 633 -48.12 -5.16 0.19
C ASN A 633 -48.23 -6.58 -0.37
N LYS A 634 -47.23 -7.44 -0.17
CA LYS A 634 -47.25 -8.83 -0.67
C LYS A 634 -47.86 -9.76 0.37
N ASP A 635 -48.44 -10.86 -0.10
CA ASP A 635 -49.01 -11.86 0.80
C ASP A 635 -47.93 -12.72 1.48
N PHE A 636 -48.31 -13.33 2.61
CA PHE A 636 -47.43 -14.15 3.42
C PHE A 636 -46.70 -15.26 2.63
N TYR A 637 -47.40 -15.99 1.75
CA TYR A 637 -46.78 -17.09 1.03
C TYR A 637 -45.82 -16.62 -0.05
N TYR A 638 -46.12 -15.47 -0.69
CA TYR A 638 -45.19 -14.85 -1.63
C TYR A 638 -43.87 -14.47 -0.95
N LEU A 639 -43.93 -13.84 0.23
CA LEU A 639 -42.73 -13.46 0.98
C LEU A 639 -42.00 -14.68 1.54
N LEU A 640 -42.73 -15.71 1.98
CA LEU A 640 -42.14 -16.97 2.44
C LEU A 640 -41.35 -17.66 1.32
N ALA A 641 -41.93 -17.75 0.12
CA ALA A 641 -41.24 -18.30 -1.06
C ALA A 641 -40.02 -17.46 -1.46
N THR A 642 -40.14 -16.12 -1.37
CA THR A 642 -39.02 -15.20 -1.61
C THR A 642 -37.88 -15.48 -0.61
N TRP A 643 -38.18 -15.72 0.66
CA TRP A 643 -37.16 -16.02 1.65
C TRP A 643 -36.47 -17.37 1.43
N LEU A 644 -37.22 -18.40 1.02
CA LEU A 644 -36.63 -19.68 0.62
C LEU A 644 -35.70 -19.52 -0.58
N HIS A 645 -36.08 -18.68 -1.55
CA HIS A 645 -35.23 -18.30 -2.69
C HIS A 645 -33.94 -17.61 -2.20
N GLU A 646 -34.04 -16.60 -1.35
CA GLU A 646 -32.87 -15.87 -0.85
C GLU A 646 -31.91 -16.74 -0.03
N ILE A 647 -32.42 -17.67 0.78
CA ILE A 647 -31.58 -18.62 1.54
C ILE A 647 -30.81 -19.55 0.57
N THR A 648 -31.44 -19.91 -0.55
CA THR A 648 -30.87 -20.83 -1.55
C THR A 648 -29.67 -20.21 -2.29
N HIS A 649 -29.52 -18.88 -2.27
CA HIS A 649 -28.37 -18.21 -2.89
C HIS A 649 -27.00 -18.58 -2.29
N LYS A 650 -26.97 -19.24 -1.12
CA LYS A 650 -25.73 -19.84 -0.59
C LYS A 650 -25.13 -20.91 -1.52
N TYR A 651 -25.94 -21.53 -2.37
CA TYR A 651 -25.50 -22.54 -3.34
C TYR A 651 -25.09 -21.95 -4.71
N GLY A 652 -25.48 -20.71 -5.01
CA GLY A 652 -25.16 -20.06 -6.29
C GLY A 652 -26.03 -18.84 -6.61
N GLY A 653 -25.61 -18.07 -7.61
CA GLY A 653 -26.38 -16.92 -8.10
C GLY A 653 -27.56 -17.32 -9.00
N ASP A 654 -28.45 -16.36 -9.26
CA ASP A 654 -29.54 -16.51 -10.22
C ASP A 654 -29.02 -17.00 -11.59
N GLY A 655 -29.74 -17.94 -12.19
CA GLY A 655 -29.39 -18.52 -13.49
C GLY A 655 -28.29 -19.57 -13.47
N THR A 656 -27.70 -19.89 -12.30
CA THR A 656 -26.77 -21.02 -12.18
C THR A 656 -27.53 -22.35 -12.05
N ASN A 657 -26.99 -23.41 -12.66
CA ASN A 657 -27.59 -24.75 -12.58
C ASN A 657 -27.68 -25.25 -11.13
N GLU A 658 -26.63 -25.01 -10.33
CA GLU A 658 -26.57 -25.44 -8.93
C GLU A 658 -27.66 -24.77 -8.09
N PHE A 659 -27.85 -23.46 -8.24
CA PHE A 659 -28.96 -22.73 -7.63
C PHE A 659 -30.32 -23.27 -8.09
N GLY A 660 -30.52 -23.44 -9.40
CA GLY A 660 -31.79 -23.90 -9.96
C GLY A 660 -32.20 -25.30 -9.47
N TYR A 661 -31.25 -26.25 -9.42
CA TYR A 661 -31.52 -27.59 -8.87
C TYR A 661 -31.82 -27.53 -7.37
N LYS A 662 -31.08 -26.75 -6.59
CA LYS A 662 -31.30 -26.65 -5.14
C LYS A 662 -32.59 -25.94 -4.79
N LEU A 663 -32.97 -24.93 -5.54
CA LEU A 663 -34.27 -24.27 -5.38
C LEU A 663 -35.42 -25.25 -5.68
N THR A 664 -35.27 -26.05 -6.75
CA THR A 664 -36.26 -27.09 -7.10
C THR A 664 -36.37 -28.15 -6.01
N ASP A 665 -35.25 -28.60 -5.44
CA ASP A 665 -35.23 -29.53 -4.30
C ASP A 665 -35.98 -28.93 -3.09
N VAL A 666 -35.68 -27.68 -2.73
CA VAL A 666 -36.31 -26.98 -1.60
C VAL A 666 -37.82 -26.85 -1.79
N MET A 667 -38.28 -26.47 -3.00
CA MET A 667 -39.72 -26.39 -3.31
C MET A 667 -40.41 -27.76 -3.28
N GLY A 668 -39.74 -28.81 -3.74
CA GLY A 668 -40.26 -30.18 -3.69
C GLY A 668 -40.43 -30.68 -2.25
N LEU A 669 -39.44 -30.41 -1.39
CA LEU A 669 -39.46 -30.76 0.03
C LEU A 669 -40.52 -29.96 0.80
N GLU A 670 -40.71 -28.69 0.48
CA GLU A 670 -41.80 -27.89 1.04
C GLU A 670 -43.16 -28.53 0.75
N LEU A 671 -43.43 -28.89 -0.51
CA LEU A 671 -44.69 -29.54 -0.88
C LEU A 671 -44.87 -30.89 -0.19
N GLU A 672 -43.84 -31.73 -0.17
CA GLU A 672 -43.88 -33.03 0.52
C GLU A 672 -44.16 -32.87 2.02
N SER A 673 -43.47 -31.92 2.66
CA SER A 673 -43.62 -31.57 4.07
C SER A 673 -45.04 -31.12 4.42
N LEU A 674 -45.66 -30.29 3.57
CA LEU A 674 -47.02 -29.79 3.78
C LEU A 674 -48.10 -30.84 3.50
N MET A 675 -47.85 -31.77 2.57
CA MET A 675 -48.81 -32.83 2.24
C MET A 675 -48.82 -33.95 3.28
N ASN A 676 -47.66 -34.25 3.86
CA ASN A 676 -47.52 -35.36 4.80
C ASN A 676 -47.79 -34.96 6.26
N GLU A 677 -47.78 -33.67 6.59
CA GLU A 677 -48.03 -33.17 7.95
C GLU A 677 -49.15 -32.10 7.98
N PRO A 678 -50.43 -32.54 8.10
CA PRO A 678 -51.58 -31.64 8.18
C PRO A 678 -51.47 -30.58 9.29
N GLU A 679 -50.83 -30.91 10.41
CA GLU A 679 -50.61 -29.97 11.52
C GLU A 679 -49.72 -28.78 11.12
N ARG A 680 -48.65 -29.02 10.36
CA ARG A 680 -47.74 -27.97 9.87
C ARG A 680 -48.46 -27.04 8.90
N LEU A 681 -49.32 -27.61 8.03
CA LEU A 681 -50.16 -26.83 7.12
C LEU A 681 -51.15 -25.92 7.87
N GLU A 682 -51.79 -26.43 8.92
CA GLU A 682 -52.70 -25.63 9.76
C GLU A 682 -51.96 -24.52 10.52
N LYS A 683 -50.76 -24.79 11.05
CA LYS A 683 -49.90 -23.76 11.67
C LYS A 683 -49.52 -22.65 10.69
N LEU A 684 -49.13 -22.99 9.45
CA LEU A 684 -48.83 -22.01 8.40
C LEU A 684 -50.06 -21.21 7.95
N ARG A 685 -51.24 -21.85 7.87
CA ARG A 685 -52.51 -21.15 7.62
C ARG A 685 -52.82 -20.16 8.72
N TYR A 686 -52.56 -20.52 9.98
CA TYR A 686 -52.71 -19.61 11.10
C TYR A 686 -51.73 -18.43 11.00
N LEU A 687 -50.44 -18.66 10.77
CA LEU A 687 -49.44 -17.59 10.58
C LEU A 687 -49.86 -16.61 9.47
N ARG A 688 -50.29 -17.13 8.32
CA ARG A 688 -50.86 -16.31 7.24
C ARG A 688 -52.04 -15.48 7.69
N SER A 689 -52.96 -16.08 8.45
CA SER A 689 -54.16 -15.38 8.92
C SER A 689 -53.82 -14.22 9.86
N VAL A 690 -52.77 -14.36 10.67
CA VAL A 690 -52.26 -13.30 11.54
C VAL A 690 -51.52 -12.25 10.73
N PHE A 691 -50.65 -12.67 9.81
CA PHE A 691 -49.87 -11.78 8.93
C PHE A 691 -50.77 -10.87 8.10
N ASN A 692 -51.85 -11.41 7.52
CA ASN A 692 -52.77 -10.63 6.69
C ASN A 692 -53.69 -9.68 7.48
N LYS A 693 -53.76 -9.82 8.81
CA LYS A 693 -54.50 -8.90 9.69
C LYS A 693 -53.65 -7.71 10.14
N LEU A 694 -52.33 -7.77 9.91
CA LEU A 694 -51.34 -6.74 10.19
C LEU A 694 -51.12 -5.85 8.95
#